data_AF-A0A4Q0PAG8-F1
#
_entry.id   AF-A0A4Q0PAG8-F1
#
_cell.length_a   1.000
_cell.length_b   1.000
_cell.length_c   1.000
_cell.angle_alpha   90.00
_cell.angle_beta   90.00
_cell.angle_gamma   90.00
#
_symmetry.space_group_name_H-M   'P 1'
#
loop_
_entity.id
_entity.type
_entity.pdbx_description
1 polymer ?
#
loop_
_entity_poly.entity_id
_entity_poly.type
_entity_poly.pdbx_seq_one_letter_code
_entity_poly.pdbx_strand_id
1 'polypeptide(L)'
;MTKLSLLFRFLIVCTLVTLFSCSKDDELSTEESFYDDAVTDASAELLVGTWAFYSGTYTGQNVQLPVNYLECGRDYFQFKENWKYVDILYQDSACNTLRSEANWSLRQGVVTLSDAQSTEEFVITKLNETVLELKIQVDVDADGSLDTINLQARRYEPKEIDKWSTSFKANQDALNSGEIMLEWSGYDGEADFRNYEVYRSTSCSKTNAELIFSSNLKTETTFSDTTLTEPVESVCYYLKIYTSNGILGESELVSIYTNQLGIAAINQLAPSVHTNSITLNWEPFKGSFFDYYEISVSNIDPGITGYGEHHFVIGRVDDINTKTFTDNNPPYFSNPVYTIKVYTIFETTTQYRSIASEVKVNFKRENILDVERIFKYLVDKNNDFIYIYGVDSGSYDYNLMKYDLQSGTPLAIASKQINSSNSSLLRNVQSDNGNEVLAVSGGEILVYDSNDLHYKYSLSTGINFLIEDVIHFKEDIWMVLSNSKIYSFKRDNQKFTLIDSKNHFTTSQNFNGYRMVAVNEWDILIGHSKEAQSVLLNVNSSGQFISQPQLKPIAFVANSSSTPLYNSITNELLNTATKRIYSTKTYTQIESYNKPYTATGLSNNANLILGFNTEITSSYQDEAEFTKQAVIFNRSSKTVTLKDLNGFPVHLFMSKSGDIYSISSGLRHTNLQDSYGRKSFFVEKIRP
;
A
#
# COMPACT_ATOMS: atom_id res chain seq x y z
N MET A 1 57.38 3.14 -22.07
CA MET A 1 56.49 4.24 -21.58
C MET A 1 57.22 5.22 -20.65
N THR A 2 58.46 4.90 -20.25
CA THR A 2 59.36 5.65 -19.36
C THR A 2 59.93 6.94 -19.96
N LYS A 3 60.36 6.96 -21.23
CA LYS A 3 60.71 8.21 -21.95
C LYS A 3 59.60 9.27 -21.93
N LEU A 4 58.33 8.88 -22.04
CA LEU A 4 57.19 9.81 -22.08
C LEU A 4 56.90 10.44 -20.71
N SER A 5 57.19 9.71 -19.62
CA SER A 5 57.02 10.15 -18.23
C SER A 5 58.04 11.25 -17.87
N LEU A 6 59.31 11.07 -18.26
CA LEU A 6 60.36 12.06 -18.06
C LEU A 6 60.22 13.29 -18.97
N LEU A 7 59.78 13.11 -20.23
CA LEU A 7 59.49 14.22 -21.15
C LEU A 7 58.37 15.13 -20.61
N PHE A 8 57.35 14.58 -19.94
CA PHE A 8 56.29 15.38 -19.32
C PHE A 8 56.80 16.19 -18.11
N ARG A 9 57.71 15.62 -17.30
CA ARG A 9 58.41 16.33 -16.21
C ARG A 9 59.25 17.51 -16.72
N PHE A 10 59.75 17.43 -17.95
CA PHE A 10 60.63 18.44 -18.55
C PHE A 10 59.90 19.53 -19.35
N LEU A 11 58.72 19.25 -19.92
CA LEU A 11 57.97 20.26 -20.69
C LEU A 11 57.65 21.53 -19.87
N ILE A 12 57.42 21.39 -18.56
CA ILE A 12 57.16 22.51 -17.62
C ILE A 12 58.45 23.27 -17.28
N VAL A 13 59.61 22.57 -17.22
CA VAL A 13 60.92 23.19 -16.99
C VAL A 13 61.38 23.95 -18.24
N CYS A 14 61.14 23.41 -19.44
CA CYS A 14 61.48 24.06 -20.70
C CYS A 14 60.65 25.32 -20.97
N THR A 15 59.39 25.40 -20.51
CA THR A 15 58.58 26.64 -20.69
C THR A 15 59.14 27.84 -19.92
N LEU A 16 59.91 27.61 -18.83
CA LEU A 16 60.60 28.65 -18.07
C LEU A 16 61.94 29.06 -18.69
N VAL A 17 62.58 28.19 -19.48
CA VAL A 17 63.88 28.45 -20.12
C VAL A 17 63.72 29.06 -21.52
N THR A 18 62.55 28.91 -22.17
CA THR A 18 62.27 29.50 -23.51
C THR A 18 62.19 31.03 -23.56
N LEU A 19 62.34 31.76 -22.45
CA LEU A 19 62.43 33.23 -22.45
C LEU A 19 63.87 33.77 -22.61
N PHE A 20 64.88 32.90 -22.70
CA PHE A 20 66.26 33.30 -23.00
C PHE A 20 66.95 32.33 -23.97
N SER A 21 66.69 32.49 -25.27
CA SER A 21 67.55 32.02 -26.37
C SER A 21 67.59 33.15 -27.43
N CYS A 22 68.69 33.54 -28.08
CA CYS A 22 69.79 32.76 -28.62
C CYS A 22 71.16 33.47 -28.50
N SER A 23 72.23 32.71 -28.30
CA SER A 23 73.14 32.30 -29.39
C SER A 23 74.41 31.70 -28.80
N LYS A 24 74.65 30.41 -29.06
CA LYS A 24 76.00 29.93 -29.34
C LYS A 24 75.95 28.61 -30.08
N ASP A 25 76.83 28.56 -31.07
CA ASP A 25 77.04 27.51 -32.06
C ASP A 25 77.35 26.15 -31.45
N ASP A 26 76.88 25.13 -32.15
CA ASP A 26 77.04 23.70 -31.88
C ASP A 26 78.52 23.27 -31.87
N GLU A 27 78.98 22.76 -30.72
CA GLU A 27 80.14 21.88 -30.65
C GLU A 27 79.67 20.47 -30.25
N LEU A 28 80.00 19.51 -31.13
CA LEU A 28 79.81 18.07 -30.96
C LEU A 28 80.20 17.60 -29.56
N SER A 29 79.24 17.08 -28.78
CA SER A 29 79.55 16.26 -27.61
C SER A 29 79.44 14.78 -27.99
N THR A 30 80.57 14.10 -27.86
CA THR A 30 80.77 12.67 -28.13
C THR A 30 80.16 11.80 -27.03
N GLU A 31 79.65 10.61 -27.40
CA GLU A 31 79.14 9.55 -26.50
C GLU A 31 80.06 9.23 -25.30
N GLU A 32 81.38 9.48 -25.41
CA GLU A 32 82.34 9.27 -24.32
C GLU A 32 82.06 10.12 -23.06
N SER A 33 81.42 11.29 -23.18
CA SER A 33 81.19 12.19 -22.03
C SER A 33 80.05 11.79 -21.09
N PHE A 34 79.13 10.92 -21.54
CA PHE A 34 77.96 10.55 -20.75
C PHE A 34 78.30 9.63 -19.58
N TYR A 35 79.23 8.71 -19.80
CA TYR A 35 79.69 7.74 -18.80
C TYR A 35 80.83 8.28 -17.91
N ASP A 36 81.34 9.48 -18.21
CA ASP A 36 82.36 10.12 -17.37
C ASP A 36 81.83 10.34 -15.94
N ASP A 37 82.74 10.28 -14.97
CA ASP A 37 82.44 10.40 -13.53
C ASP A 37 81.54 9.30 -12.94
N ALA A 38 81.31 8.21 -13.66
CA ALA A 38 80.57 7.06 -13.14
C ALA A 38 81.22 6.53 -11.85
N VAL A 39 80.42 6.40 -10.79
CA VAL A 39 80.83 5.79 -9.52
C VAL A 39 80.90 4.28 -9.71
N THR A 40 82.05 3.80 -10.19
CA THR A 40 82.22 2.39 -10.61
C THR A 40 82.03 1.36 -9.49
N ASP A 41 82.11 1.78 -8.22
CA ASP A 41 81.90 1.00 -7.01
C ASP A 41 80.52 1.24 -6.35
N ALA A 42 79.58 1.88 -7.04
CA ALA A 42 78.20 2.06 -6.56
C ALA A 42 77.56 0.72 -6.17
N SER A 43 77.04 0.63 -4.94
CA SER A 43 76.42 -0.60 -4.44
C SER A 43 74.91 -0.61 -4.66
N ALA A 44 74.39 -1.79 -5.03
CA ALA A 44 72.95 -2.02 -5.13
C ALA A 44 72.24 -1.77 -3.78
N GLU A 45 72.89 -2.11 -2.67
CA GLU A 45 72.38 -1.91 -1.31
C GLU A 45 72.12 -0.43 -0.99
N LEU A 46 73.05 0.47 -1.37
CA LEU A 46 72.86 1.91 -1.19
C LEU A 46 71.81 2.47 -2.15
N LEU A 47 71.63 1.86 -3.32
CA LEU A 47 70.68 2.30 -4.34
C LEU A 47 69.23 1.86 -4.03
N VAL A 48 69.04 0.68 -3.45
CA VAL A 48 67.72 0.13 -3.09
C VAL A 48 66.97 1.08 -2.14
N GLY A 49 65.68 1.28 -2.41
CA GLY A 49 64.75 2.11 -1.63
C GLY A 49 64.14 3.25 -2.46
N THR A 50 63.50 4.18 -1.77
CA THR A 50 62.68 5.24 -2.38
C THR A 50 63.44 6.57 -2.51
N TRP A 51 63.31 7.20 -3.68
CA TRP A 51 64.01 8.41 -4.06
C TRP A 51 63.07 9.40 -4.74
N ALA A 52 63.28 10.69 -4.54
CA ALA A 52 62.60 11.74 -5.29
C ALA A 52 63.61 12.77 -5.79
N PHE A 53 63.39 13.33 -6.98
CA PHE A 53 64.26 14.36 -7.54
C PHE A 53 63.99 15.72 -6.89
N TYR A 54 65.07 16.45 -6.59
CA TYR A 54 65.02 17.79 -5.97
C TYR A 54 65.56 18.89 -6.89
N SER A 55 66.55 18.57 -7.72
CA SER A 55 67.14 19.53 -8.66
C SER A 55 67.72 18.85 -9.89
N GLY A 56 67.81 19.59 -10.98
CA GLY A 56 68.49 19.19 -12.21
C GLY A 56 69.48 20.26 -12.68
N THR A 57 70.52 19.85 -13.41
CA THR A 57 71.47 20.77 -14.07
C THR A 57 71.52 20.47 -15.56
N TYR A 58 71.28 21.49 -16.37
CA TYR A 58 71.32 21.45 -17.84
C TYR A 58 72.10 22.66 -18.36
N THR A 59 73.06 22.47 -19.27
CA THR A 59 73.97 23.52 -19.80
C THR A 59 74.65 24.39 -18.71
N GLY A 60 74.96 23.78 -17.56
CA GLY A 60 75.57 24.46 -16.41
C GLY A 60 74.61 25.28 -15.53
N GLN A 61 73.32 25.35 -15.87
CA GLN A 61 72.30 26.00 -15.04
C GLN A 61 71.61 24.98 -14.12
N ASN A 62 71.53 25.28 -12.82
CA ASN A 62 70.84 24.45 -11.83
C ASN A 62 69.40 24.94 -11.63
N VAL A 63 68.43 24.03 -11.76
CA VAL A 63 67.01 24.28 -11.58
C VAL A 63 66.49 23.41 -10.42
N GLN A 64 65.79 24.04 -9.47
CA GLN A 64 65.06 23.31 -8.44
C GLN A 64 63.78 22.72 -9.02
N LEU A 65 63.55 21.42 -8.82
CA LEU A 65 62.35 20.74 -9.29
C LEU A 65 61.21 20.99 -8.29
N PRO A 66 60.11 21.63 -8.72
CA PRO A 66 58.99 21.93 -7.82
C PRO A 66 58.26 20.64 -7.41
N VAL A 67 57.46 20.76 -6.35
CA VAL A 67 56.45 19.76 -6.02
C VAL A 67 55.25 20.01 -6.92
N ASN A 68 54.92 19.06 -7.81
CA ASN A 68 53.84 19.22 -8.79
C ASN A 68 52.48 19.47 -8.11
N TYR A 69 52.19 18.73 -7.03
CA TYR A 69 50.98 18.88 -6.22
C TYR A 69 51.35 18.90 -4.74
N LEU A 70 51.30 20.08 -4.11
CA LEU A 70 51.76 20.29 -2.73
C LEU A 70 51.11 19.32 -1.72
N GLU A 71 49.83 19.01 -1.91
CA GLU A 71 49.03 18.13 -1.06
C GLU A 71 49.54 16.67 -1.07
N CYS A 72 50.08 16.24 -2.22
CA CYS A 72 50.48 14.87 -2.53
C CYS A 72 51.95 14.57 -2.21
N GLY A 73 52.78 15.62 -2.19
CA GLY A 73 54.22 15.47 -2.10
C GLY A 73 54.88 15.31 -3.47
N ARG A 74 56.10 14.77 -3.50
CA ARG A 74 56.92 14.68 -4.71
C ARG A 74 56.63 13.38 -5.45
N ASP A 75 56.66 13.44 -6.77
CA ASP A 75 56.84 12.25 -7.58
C ASP A 75 58.11 11.53 -7.15
N TYR A 76 58.06 10.21 -7.16
CA TYR A 76 59.15 9.39 -6.62
C TYR A 76 59.32 8.11 -7.42
N PHE A 77 60.49 7.50 -7.23
CA PHE A 77 60.84 6.24 -7.84
C PHE A 77 61.51 5.34 -6.82
N GLN A 78 61.50 4.04 -7.11
CA GLN A 78 61.98 3.01 -6.20
C GLN A 78 62.85 2.01 -6.94
N PHE A 79 64.01 1.71 -6.36
CA PHE A 79 64.78 0.53 -6.69
C PHE A 79 64.46 -0.56 -5.66
N LYS A 80 63.77 -1.63 -6.07
CA LYS A 80 63.38 -2.73 -5.18
C LYS A 80 64.42 -3.85 -5.21
N GLU A 81 64.54 -4.58 -4.10
CA GLU A 81 65.50 -5.70 -3.91
C GLU A 81 65.32 -6.83 -4.93
N ASN A 82 64.10 -6.98 -5.47
CA ASN A 82 63.78 -7.99 -6.49
C ASN A 82 64.12 -7.52 -7.92
N TRP A 83 65.03 -6.55 -8.08
CA TRP A 83 65.44 -5.98 -9.37
C TRP A 83 64.30 -5.29 -10.13
N LYS A 84 63.25 -4.86 -9.44
CA LYS A 84 62.17 -4.04 -10.02
C LYS A 84 62.39 -2.56 -9.74
N TYR A 85 62.23 -1.77 -10.79
CA TYR A 85 62.16 -0.32 -10.73
C TYR A 85 60.71 0.10 -10.85
N VAL A 86 60.26 1.02 -9.99
CA VAL A 86 58.90 1.55 -10.01
C VAL A 86 58.99 3.07 -10.03
N ASP A 87 58.29 3.71 -10.97
CA ASP A 87 58.13 5.16 -11.05
C ASP A 87 56.68 5.52 -10.77
N ILE A 88 56.47 6.50 -9.88
CA ILE A 88 55.16 6.95 -9.42
C ILE A 88 55.04 8.45 -9.66
N LEU A 89 54.05 8.80 -10.48
CA LEU A 89 53.76 10.16 -10.90
C LEU A 89 52.37 10.57 -10.43
N TYR A 90 52.27 11.62 -9.64
CA TYR A 90 50.96 12.23 -9.36
C TYR A 90 50.45 12.95 -10.62
N GLN A 91 49.16 12.78 -10.94
CA GLN A 91 48.51 13.31 -12.14
C GLN A 91 47.64 14.54 -11.85
N ASP A 92 47.25 14.74 -10.59
CA ASP A 92 46.38 15.81 -10.15
C ASP A 92 46.51 16.09 -8.64
N SER A 93 45.85 17.14 -8.17
CA SER A 93 45.80 17.52 -6.76
C SER A 93 44.95 16.58 -5.89
N ALA A 94 44.26 15.60 -6.49
CA ALA A 94 43.59 14.51 -5.77
C ALA A 94 44.54 13.32 -5.52
N CYS A 95 45.81 13.46 -5.90
CA CYS A 95 46.88 12.49 -5.68
C CYS A 95 46.66 11.17 -6.40
N ASN A 96 45.95 11.19 -7.53
CA ASN A 96 45.89 10.05 -8.44
C ASN A 96 47.28 9.80 -9.03
N THR A 97 47.68 8.53 -9.11
CA THR A 97 49.04 8.16 -9.55
C THR A 97 49.04 7.40 -10.88
N LEU A 98 50.04 7.67 -11.71
CA LEU A 98 50.46 6.81 -12.81
C LEU A 98 51.68 6.01 -12.35
N ARG A 99 51.59 4.68 -12.43
CA ARG A 99 52.65 3.75 -12.04
C ARG A 99 53.26 3.11 -13.27
N SER A 100 54.59 3.18 -13.38
CA SER A 100 55.36 2.48 -14.41
C SER A 100 56.36 1.53 -13.77
N GLU A 101 56.58 0.36 -14.38
CA GLU A 101 57.52 -0.63 -13.86
C GLU A 101 58.52 -1.08 -14.93
N ALA A 102 59.77 -1.27 -14.52
CA ALA A 102 60.84 -1.84 -15.33
C ALA A 102 61.66 -2.82 -14.49
N ASN A 103 62.51 -3.62 -15.14
CA ASN A 103 63.59 -4.31 -14.44
C ASN A 103 64.81 -3.39 -14.40
N TRP A 104 65.61 -3.44 -13.35
CA TRP A 104 66.87 -2.69 -13.27
C TRP A 104 68.07 -3.58 -13.00
N SER A 105 69.23 -3.19 -13.52
CA SER A 105 70.53 -3.77 -13.17
C SER A 105 71.56 -2.66 -12.97
N LEU A 106 72.56 -2.90 -12.12
CA LEU A 106 73.65 -1.97 -11.87
C LEU A 106 74.99 -2.60 -12.24
N ARG A 107 75.76 -1.95 -13.12
CA ARG A 107 77.11 -2.37 -13.50
C ARG A 107 78.03 -1.16 -13.65
N GLN A 108 79.13 -1.14 -12.90
CA GLN A 108 80.15 -0.10 -12.98
C GLN A 108 79.59 1.34 -12.89
N GLY A 109 78.63 1.57 -11.98
CA GLY A 109 77.99 2.87 -11.81
C GLY A 109 76.88 3.19 -12.81
N VAL A 110 76.59 2.31 -13.77
CA VAL A 110 75.49 2.47 -14.74
C VAL A 110 74.29 1.63 -14.34
N VAL A 111 73.15 2.28 -14.16
CA VAL A 111 71.84 1.65 -13.97
C VAL A 111 71.18 1.47 -15.33
N THR A 112 70.92 0.24 -15.73
CA THR A 112 70.13 -0.06 -16.92
C THR A 112 68.72 -0.43 -16.52
N LEU A 113 67.73 0.35 -16.96
CA LEU A 113 66.32 0.03 -16.88
C LEU A 113 65.89 -0.69 -18.16
N SER A 114 65.09 -1.75 -18.03
CA SER A 114 64.61 -2.52 -19.17
C SER A 114 63.15 -2.95 -19.00
N ASP A 115 62.35 -2.73 -20.04
CA ASP A 115 61.02 -3.30 -20.20
C ASP A 115 60.95 -4.14 -21.50
N ALA A 116 59.75 -4.59 -21.89
CA ALA A 116 59.59 -5.42 -23.09
C ALA A 116 59.83 -4.66 -24.41
N GLN A 117 59.94 -3.32 -24.39
CA GLN A 117 59.95 -2.47 -25.58
C GLN A 117 61.18 -1.55 -25.66
N SER A 118 61.85 -1.28 -24.55
CA SER A 118 62.90 -0.27 -24.47
C SER A 118 63.90 -0.54 -23.34
N THR A 119 65.09 0.01 -23.52
CA THR A 119 66.15 0.06 -22.51
C THR A 119 66.58 1.51 -22.31
N GLU A 120 66.79 1.91 -21.07
CA GLU A 120 67.25 3.24 -20.67
C GLU A 120 68.43 3.10 -19.71
N GLU A 121 69.42 3.99 -19.81
CA GLU A 121 70.60 3.97 -18.96
C GLU A 121 70.73 5.27 -18.16
N PHE A 122 71.01 5.14 -16.87
CA PHE A 122 71.34 6.24 -15.99
C PHE A 122 72.75 6.03 -15.43
N VAL A 123 73.59 7.05 -15.43
CA VAL A 123 74.96 6.97 -14.90
C VAL A 123 75.01 7.62 -13.52
N ILE A 124 75.31 6.84 -12.48
CA ILE A 124 75.47 7.33 -11.11
C ILE A 124 76.78 8.11 -11.01
N THR A 125 76.68 9.40 -10.73
CA THR A 125 77.83 10.29 -10.48
C THR A 125 78.07 10.54 -9.01
N LYS A 126 77.10 10.18 -8.15
CA LYS A 126 77.23 10.17 -6.69
C LYS A 126 76.17 9.28 -6.06
N LEU A 127 76.56 8.45 -5.08
CA LEU A 127 75.63 7.66 -4.29
C LEU A 127 76.09 7.57 -2.83
N ASN A 128 75.20 7.89 -1.91
CA ASN A 128 75.33 7.59 -0.48
C ASN A 128 73.95 7.32 0.13
N GLU A 129 73.88 7.14 1.45
CA GLU A 129 72.63 6.81 2.16
C GLU A 129 71.49 7.82 1.94
N THR A 130 71.80 9.07 1.60
CA THR A 130 70.83 10.19 1.55
C THR A 130 70.69 10.85 0.18
N VAL A 131 71.70 10.75 -0.70
CA VAL A 131 71.79 11.45 -1.97
C VAL A 131 72.16 10.50 -3.11
N LEU A 132 71.47 10.65 -4.23
CA LEU A 132 71.72 9.98 -5.50
C LEU A 132 71.83 11.04 -6.60
N GLU A 133 72.98 11.17 -7.24
CA GLU A 133 73.17 12.02 -8.42
C GLU A 133 73.35 11.13 -9.66
N LEU A 134 72.60 11.42 -10.71
CA LEU A 134 72.50 10.62 -11.93
C LEU A 134 72.63 11.50 -13.18
N LYS A 135 73.33 11.03 -14.21
CA LYS A 135 73.23 11.54 -15.59
C LYS A 135 72.18 10.75 -16.37
N ILE A 136 71.35 11.44 -17.12
CA ILE A 136 70.40 10.86 -18.09
C ILE A 136 70.57 11.51 -19.47
N GLN A 137 70.18 10.79 -20.52
CA GLN A 137 70.16 11.30 -21.89
C GLN A 137 68.73 11.47 -22.40
N VAL A 138 68.38 12.69 -22.82
CA VAL A 138 67.05 13.04 -23.35
C VAL A 138 67.23 14.00 -24.52
N ASP A 139 66.46 13.81 -25.60
CA ASP A 139 66.36 14.77 -26.70
C ASP A 139 65.40 15.90 -26.28
N VAL A 140 65.95 17.03 -25.83
CA VAL A 140 65.17 18.09 -25.16
C VAL A 140 64.55 19.06 -26.17
N ASP A 141 65.20 19.33 -27.30
CA ASP A 141 64.75 20.25 -28.35
C ASP A 141 64.16 19.55 -29.59
N ALA A 142 64.06 18.21 -29.54
CA ALA A 142 63.51 17.36 -30.59
C ALA A 142 64.28 17.43 -31.91
N ASP A 143 65.57 17.76 -31.87
CA ASP A 143 66.46 17.79 -33.03
C ASP A 143 67.00 16.40 -33.41
N GLY A 144 66.76 15.38 -32.56
CA GLY A 144 67.22 14.01 -32.72
C GLY A 144 68.57 13.69 -32.05
N SER A 145 69.23 14.69 -31.47
CA SER A 145 70.43 14.57 -30.65
C SER A 145 70.04 14.35 -29.18
N LEU A 146 70.84 13.60 -28.44
CA LEU A 146 70.59 13.37 -27.01
C LEU A 146 71.42 14.34 -26.16
N ASP A 147 70.73 15.10 -25.31
CA ASP A 147 71.35 15.98 -24.33
C ASP A 147 71.58 15.26 -22.99
N THR A 148 72.68 15.58 -22.31
CA THR A 148 72.97 15.06 -20.97
C THR A 148 72.43 15.98 -19.87
N ILE A 149 71.62 15.44 -18.97
CA ILE A 149 71.06 16.13 -17.82
C ILE A 149 71.56 15.47 -16.54
N ASN A 150 72.06 16.28 -15.59
CA ASN A 150 72.40 15.79 -14.25
C ASN A 150 71.22 16.00 -13.30
N LEU A 151 70.75 14.95 -12.64
CA LEU A 151 69.65 15.00 -11.67
C LEU A 151 70.16 14.64 -10.28
N GLN A 152 69.71 15.37 -9.27
CA GLN A 152 69.94 15.05 -7.86
C GLN A 152 68.64 14.59 -7.22
N ALA A 153 68.63 13.35 -6.74
CA ALA A 153 67.60 12.76 -5.92
C ALA A 153 68.05 12.63 -4.45
N ARG A 154 67.07 12.60 -3.54
CA ARG A 154 67.29 12.30 -2.12
C ARG A 154 66.35 11.20 -1.68
N ARG A 155 66.70 10.53 -0.58
CA ARG A 155 65.80 9.59 0.09
C ARG A 155 64.46 10.27 0.36
N TYR A 156 63.39 9.57 0.02
CA TYR A 156 62.05 10.10 0.11
C TYR A 156 61.14 9.10 0.80
N GLU A 157 60.36 9.59 1.76
CA GLU A 157 59.29 8.84 2.41
C GLU A 157 57.97 9.37 1.84
N PRO A 158 57.30 8.61 0.95
CA PRO A 158 56.03 9.04 0.38
C PRO A 158 55.00 9.27 1.48
N LYS A 159 54.22 10.33 1.32
CA LYS A 159 53.07 10.58 2.19
C LYS A 159 51.97 9.59 1.83
N GLU A 160 51.57 8.74 2.78
CA GLU A 160 50.39 7.90 2.62
C GLU A 160 49.14 8.79 2.75
N ILE A 161 48.26 8.75 1.75
CA ILE A 161 47.09 9.64 1.66
C ILE A 161 45.84 8.78 1.70
N ASP A 162 44.97 9.06 2.67
CA ASP A 162 43.71 8.34 2.78
C ASP A 162 42.69 8.81 1.73
N LYS A 163 42.51 7.98 0.71
CA LYS A 163 41.47 8.11 -0.31
C LYS A 163 40.39 7.03 -0.19
N TRP A 164 40.51 6.11 0.76
CA TRP A 164 39.64 4.94 0.86
C TRP A 164 38.56 5.13 1.92
N SER A 165 38.86 5.78 3.06
CA SER A 165 37.82 6.02 4.07
C SER A 165 36.69 6.91 3.55
N THR A 166 37.01 7.85 2.66
CA THR A 166 36.03 8.76 2.02
C THR A 166 35.07 8.04 1.07
N SER A 167 35.39 6.81 0.64
CA SER A 167 34.51 5.99 -0.20
C SER A 167 33.46 5.21 0.61
N PHE A 168 33.55 5.24 1.94
CA PHE A 168 32.62 4.56 2.82
C PHE A 168 31.20 5.12 2.70
N LYS A 169 30.25 4.24 2.40
CA LYS A 169 28.86 4.62 2.17
C LYS A 169 27.92 3.44 2.43
N ALA A 170 26.65 3.72 2.55
CA ALA A 170 25.61 2.69 2.56
C ALA A 170 25.35 2.18 1.15
N ASN A 171 25.12 0.87 1.01
CA ASN A 171 24.67 0.27 -0.23
C ASN A 171 23.16 0.53 -0.38
N GLN A 172 22.79 1.36 -1.36
CA GLN A 172 21.41 1.79 -1.52
C GLN A 172 20.46 0.66 -1.92
N ASP A 173 20.93 -0.32 -2.70
CA ASP A 173 20.12 -1.45 -3.13
C ASP A 173 19.77 -2.35 -1.93
N ALA A 174 20.74 -2.58 -1.03
CA ALA A 174 20.52 -3.30 0.23
C ALA A 174 19.51 -2.58 1.14
N LEU A 175 19.62 -1.25 1.27
CA LEU A 175 18.65 -0.45 2.04
C LEU A 175 17.23 -0.57 1.48
N ASN A 176 17.10 -0.59 0.15
CA ASN A 176 15.82 -0.76 -0.54
C ASN A 176 15.23 -2.17 -0.35
N SER A 177 16.05 -3.18 -0.03
CA SER A 177 15.62 -4.53 0.33
C SER A 177 15.48 -4.78 1.84
N GLY A 178 15.83 -3.81 2.68
CA GLY A 178 15.61 -3.85 4.13
C GLY A 178 16.82 -4.34 4.90
N GLU A 179 17.99 -4.28 4.29
CA GLU A 179 19.27 -4.65 4.88
C GLU A 179 20.14 -3.41 5.07
N ILE A 180 20.90 -3.36 6.17
CA ILE A 180 21.90 -2.31 6.38
C ILE A 180 23.25 -2.87 5.95
N MET A 181 23.62 -2.61 4.69
CA MET A 181 24.93 -2.98 4.15
C MET A 181 25.76 -1.72 3.88
N LEU A 182 27.03 -1.76 4.29
CA LEU A 182 28.02 -0.70 4.14
C LEU A 182 29.11 -1.20 3.20
N GLU A 183 29.61 -0.32 2.33
CA GLU A 183 30.65 -0.63 1.36
C GLU A 183 31.71 0.47 1.28
N TRP A 184 32.94 0.08 0.93
CA TRP A 184 34.07 0.99 0.72
C TRP A 184 35.02 0.45 -0.36
N SER A 185 35.98 1.26 -0.79
CA SER A 185 37.05 0.85 -1.69
C SER A 185 38.14 0.11 -0.92
N GLY A 186 38.58 -1.03 -1.46
CA GLY A 186 39.71 -1.79 -0.92
C GLY A 186 40.97 -0.93 -0.89
N TYR A 187 41.73 -1.04 0.19
CA TYR A 187 42.99 -0.33 0.36
C TYR A 187 43.92 -0.80 -0.76
N ASP A 188 44.65 0.12 -1.39
CA ASP A 188 45.61 -0.21 -2.46
C ASP A 188 46.92 0.57 -2.32
N GLY A 189 47.17 1.14 -1.14
CA GLY A 189 48.36 1.93 -0.83
C GLY A 189 49.62 1.10 -0.56
N GLU A 190 50.70 1.81 -0.26
CA GLU A 190 52.06 1.25 -0.19
C GLU A 190 52.45 0.80 1.23
N ALA A 191 51.80 1.32 2.28
CA ALA A 191 52.01 0.83 3.64
C ALA A 191 51.40 -0.58 3.85
N ASP A 192 51.90 -1.32 4.84
CA ASP A 192 51.35 -2.65 5.14
C ASP A 192 49.94 -2.50 5.73
N PHE A 193 48.95 -3.10 5.07
CA PHE A 193 47.57 -3.11 5.53
C PHE A 193 47.45 -3.90 6.83
N ARG A 194 46.74 -3.35 7.82
CA ARG A 194 46.50 -4.03 9.10
C ARG A 194 45.05 -4.51 9.20
N ASN A 195 44.09 -3.59 9.22
CA ASN A 195 42.67 -3.93 9.33
C ASN A 195 41.73 -2.77 9.00
N TYR A 196 40.48 -3.13 8.71
CA TYR A 196 39.31 -2.26 8.75
C TYR A 196 38.61 -2.36 10.09
N GLU A 197 37.98 -1.27 10.53
CA GLU A 197 37.05 -1.25 11.67
C GLU A 197 35.82 -0.41 11.32
N VAL A 198 34.62 -0.99 11.45
CA VAL A 198 33.36 -0.25 11.30
C VAL A 198 32.73 -0.06 12.67
N TYR A 199 32.40 1.19 12.94
CA TYR A 199 31.78 1.62 14.18
C TYR A 199 30.35 2.07 13.95
N ARG A 200 29.49 1.84 14.94
CA ARG A 200 28.08 2.22 14.94
C ARG A 200 27.75 3.19 16.06
N SER A 201 26.88 4.16 15.79
CA SER A 201 26.37 5.12 16.76
C SER A 201 24.89 5.38 16.55
N THR A 202 24.10 5.23 17.62
CA THR A 202 22.66 5.55 17.62
C THR A 202 22.38 7.02 17.95
N SER A 203 23.38 7.76 18.43
CA SER A 203 23.29 9.22 18.65
C SER A 203 23.87 10.04 17.51
N CYS A 204 24.34 9.38 16.45
CA CYS A 204 25.05 9.99 15.33
C CYS A 204 26.22 10.88 15.78
N SER A 205 26.95 10.37 16.77
CA SER A 205 28.19 10.95 17.30
C SER A 205 29.28 9.89 17.43
N LYS A 206 30.52 10.26 17.12
CA LYS A 206 31.68 9.36 17.24
C LYS A 206 32.08 9.11 18.70
N THR A 207 31.67 9.96 19.64
CA THR A 207 32.16 9.99 21.03
C THR A 207 31.83 8.73 21.85
N ASN A 208 30.84 7.93 21.45
CA ASN A 208 30.46 6.67 22.13
C ASN A 208 30.09 5.57 21.11
N ALA A 209 30.74 5.57 19.94
CA ALA A 209 30.42 4.59 18.92
C ALA A 209 30.97 3.20 19.30
N GLU A 210 30.19 2.17 19.01
CA GLU A 210 30.49 0.77 19.26
C GLU A 210 31.23 0.16 18.06
N LEU A 211 32.32 -0.57 18.30
CA LEU A 211 32.97 -1.36 17.26
C LEU A 211 32.12 -2.60 16.97
N ILE A 212 31.55 -2.67 15.76
CA ILE A 212 30.65 -3.77 15.38
C ILE A 212 31.23 -4.69 14.31
N PHE A 213 32.34 -4.31 13.67
CA PHE A 213 33.02 -5.11 12.69
C PHE A 213 34.51 -4.78 12.61
N SER A 214 35.34 -5.81 12.45
CA SER A 214 36.77 -5.68 12.22
C SER A 214 37.26 -6.80 11.29
N SER A 215 38.07 -6.46 10.30
CA SER A 215 38.66 -7.44 9.39
C SER A 215 40.10 -7.10 9.04
N ASN A 216 40.98 -8.11 9.08
CA ASN A 216 42.36 -8.02 8.63
C ASN A 216 42.54 -8.39 7.15
N LEU A 217 41.45 -8.62 6.43
CA LEU A 217 41.48 -8.95 5.01
C LEU A 217 41.35 -7.68 4.18
N LYS A 218 42.42 -7.31 3.46
CA LYS A 218 42.47 -6.14 2.56
C LYS A 218 41.37 -6.17 1.48
N THR A 219 40.87 -7.35 1.14
CA THR A 219 39.82 -7.58 0.13
C THR A 219 38.40 -7.53 0.67
N GLU A 220 38.21 -7.44 1.99
CA GLU A 220 36.88 -7.37 2.59
C GLU A 220 36.42 -5.92 2.63
N THR A 221 35.55 -5.57 1.69
CA THR A 221 35.17 -4.18 1.41
C THR A 221 33.69 -3.90 1.65
N THR A 222 32.99 -4.82 2.31
CA THR A 222 31.56 -4.74 2.61
C THR A 222 31.27 -5.33 3.97
N PHE A 223 30.25 -4.81 4.66
CA PHE A 223 29.76 -5.34 5.93
C PHE A 223 28.25 -5.12 6.06
N SER A 224 27.52 -6.12 6.57
CA SER A 224 26.08 -6.00 6.85
C SER A 224 25.81 -6.03 8.36
N ASP A 225 25.17 -4.99 8.88
CA ASP A 225 24.73 -4.97 10.28
C ASP A 225 23.39 -5.69 10.42
N THR A 226 23.38 -6.76 11.21
CA THR A 226 22.18 -7.54 11.57
C THR A 226 21.98 -7.62 13.08
N THR A 227 22.66 -6.77 13.85
CA THR A 227 22.78 -6.90 15.31
C THR A 227 21.91 -5.91 16.09
N LEU A 228 21.19 -5.02 15.42
CA LEU A 228 20.21 -4.14 16.06
C LEU A 228 19.03 -4.96 16.59
N THR A 229 18.70 -4.77 17.87
CA THR A 229 17.61 -5.49 18.55
C THR A 229 16.50 -4.57 19.06
N GLU A 230 16.69 -3.25 19.01
CA GLU A 230 15.76 -2.26 19.55
C GLU A 230 15.40 -1.21 18.48
N PRO A 231 14.19 -0.63 18.53
CA PRO A 231 13.79 0.45 17.64
C PRO A 231 14.68 1.67 17.85
N VAL A 232 15.32 2.14 16.78
CA VAL A 232 16.05 3.41 16.73
C VAL A 232 15.61 4.15 15.49
N GLU A 233 15.41 5.47 15.54
CA GLU A 233 14.97 6.26 14.37
C GLU A 233 16.08 6.41 13.31
N SER A 234 17.32 6.48 13.77
CA SER A 234 18.49 6.59 12.90
C SER A 234 19.69 5.88 13.52
N VAL A 235 20.56 5.40 12.65
CA VAL A 235 21.82 4.77 13.01
C VAL A 235 22.91 5.30 12.08
N CYS A 236 24.06 5.63 12.65
CA CYS A 236 25.18 6.19 11.93
C CYS A 236 26.40 5.29 12.02
N TYR A 237 27.14 5.19 10.92
CA TYR A 237 28.34 4.35 10.84
C TYR A 237 29.55 5.16 10.40
N TYR A 238 30.74 4.72 10.78
CA TYR A 238 31.98 5.19 10.17
C TYR A 238 33.04 4.09 10.13
N LEU A 239 33.97 4.24 9.20
CA LEU A 239 35.07 3.32 8.95
C LEU A 239 36.38 3.92 9.46
N LYS A 240 37.23 3.11 10.10
CA LYS A 240 38.66 3.38 10.30
C LYS A 240 39.50 2.39 9.51
N ILE A 241 40.58 2.88 8.94
CA ILE A 241 41.56 2.07 8.21
C ILE A 241 42.88 2.14 8.94
N TYR A 242 43.47 0.98 9.25
CA TYR A 242 44.75 0.87 9.91
C TYR A 242 45.80 0.27 8.97
N THR A 243 47.01 0.82 9.06
CA THR A 243 48.23 0.32 8.43
C THR A 243 49.30 0.06 9.49
N SER A 244 50.48 -0.39 9.07
CA SER A 244 51.68 -0.45 9.91
C SER A 244 52.02 0.89 10.57
N ASN A 245 51.61 2.01 9.98
CA ASN A 245 51.92 3.36 10.45
C ASN A 245 50.87 3.90 11.45
N GLY A 246 49.85 3.11 11.80
CA GLY A 246 48.76 3.50 12.69
C GLY A 246 47.45 3.72 11.93
N ILE A 247 46.63 4.67 12.40
CA ILE A 247 45.38 5.04 11.73
C ILE A 247 45.74 5.83 10.47
N LEU A 248 45.41 5.28 9.31
CA LEU A 248 45.56 5.96 8.04
C LEU A 248 44.49 7.05 7.88
N GLY A 249 43.25 6.71 8.20
CA GLY A 249 42.20 7.70 8.31
C GLY A 249 40.85 7.13 8.71
N GLU A 250 39.88 8.03 8.79
CA GLU A 250 38.56 7.83 9.37
C GLU A 250 37.52 8.50 8.47
N SER A 251 36.45 7.77 8.13
CA SER A 251 35.40 8.31 7.28
C SER A 251 34.54 9.33 8.04
N GLU A 252 33.79 10.13 7.29
CA GLU A 252 32.63 10.83 7.83
C GLU A 252 31.55 9.84 8.29
N LEU A 253 30.58 10.33 9.07
CA LEU A 253 29.43 9.54 9.47
C LEU A 253 28.49 9.31 8.28
N VAL A 254 28.15 8.05 8.05
CA VAL A 254 27.09 7.62 7.13
C VAL A 254 25.82 7.38 7.93
N SER A 255 24.82 8.24 7.73
CA SER A 255 23.54 8.18 8.43
C SER A 255 22.52 7.34 7.66
N ILE A 256 21.82 6.45 8.36
CA ILE A 256 20.70 5.68 7.85
C ILE A 256 19.48 5.95 8.72
N TYR A 257 18.38 6.36 8.10
CA TYR A 257 17.07 6.46 8.74
C TYR A 257 16.37 5.10 8.64
N THR A 258 16.17 4.43 9.77
CA THR A 258 15.63 3.07 9.81
C THR A 258 14.17 3.01 9.35
N ASN A 259 13.42 4.10 9.55
CA ASN A 259 12.04 4.24 9.10
C ASN A 259 11.90 4.31 7.56
N GLN A 260 13.02 4.46 6.83
CA GLN A 260 13.07 4.49 5.36
C GLN A 260 13.58 3.18 4.75
N LEU A 261 13.89 2.16 5.56
CA LEU A 261 14.29 0.85 5.05
C LEU A 261 13.14 0.24 4.24
N GLY A 262 13.42 -0.13 3.00
CA GLY A 262 12.44 -0.79 2.14
C GLY A 262 12.25 -2.22 2.59
N ILE A 263 11.02 -2.68 2.82
CA ILE A 263 10.79 -4.07 3.26
C ILE A 263 10.30 -4.88 2.07
N ALA A 264 11.09 -5.89 1.68
CA ALA A 264 10.74 -6.79 0.60
C ALA A 264 9.42 -7.52 0.90
N ALA A 265 8.51 -7.50 -0.08
CA ALA A 265 7.27 -8.25 0.00
C ALA A 265 7.56 -9.77 0.03
N ILE A 266 6.77 -10.50 0.81
CA ILE A 266 6.80 -11.96 0.79
C ILE A 266 5.87 -12.47 -0.31
N ASN A 267 6.25 -13.58 -0.95
CA ASN A 267 5.40 -14.24 -1.91
C ASN A 267 4.36 -15.09 -1.19
N GLN A 268 3.08 -14.79 -1.41
CA GLN A 268 2.00 -15.69 -1.02
C GLN A 268 1.91 -16.88 -1.99
N LEU A 269 1.69 -18.05 -1.42
CA LEU A 269 1.43 -19.28 -2.16
C LEU A 269 -0.08 -19.53 -2.24
N ALA A 270 -0.48 -20.50 -3.06
CA ALA A 270 -1.89 -20.85 -3.19
C ALA A 270 -2.51 -21.22 -1.83
N PRO A 271 -3.63 -20.59 -1.43
CA PRO A 271 -4.31 -20.90 -0.19
C PRO A 271 -5.08 -22.22 -0.32
N SER A 272 -5.25 -22.92 0.80
CA SER A 272 -6.11 -24.09 0.89
C SER A 272 -7.46 -23.68 1.47
N VAL A 273 -8.54 -24.00 0.75
CA VAL A 273 -9.90 -23.61 1.13
C VAL A 273 -10.66 -24.84 1.60
N HIS A 274 -11.18 -24.75 2.83
CA HIS A 274 -12.13 -25.71 3.39
C HIS A 274 -13.48 -25.02 3.62
N THR A 275 -14.53 -25.78 3.96
CA THR A 275 -15.90 -25.26 4.08
C THR A 275 -16.01 -24.04 5.02
N ASN A 276 -15.25 -24.03 6.13
CA ASN A 276 -15.33 -22.99 7.17
C ASN A 276 -13.97 -22.41 7.55
N SER A 277 -12.91 -22.69 6.80
CA SER A 277 -11.58 -22.17 7.10
C SER A 277 -10.77 -21.95 5.83
N ILE A 278 -9.84 -20.99 5.90
CA ILE A 278 -8.89 -20.68 4.84
C ILE A 278 -7.50 -20.77 5.44
N THR A 279 -6.66 -21.65 4.89
CA THR A 279 -5.25 -21.73 5.27
C THR A 279 -4.41 -20.99 4.24
N LEU A 280 -3.77 -19.92 4.70
CA LEU A 280 -2.81 -19.12 3.95
C LEU A 280 -1.42 -19.75 4.07
N ASN A 281 -0.64 -19.62 3.00
CA ASN A 281 0.72 -20.14 2.93
C ASN A 281 1.62 -19.06 2.28
N TRP A 282 2.84 -18.88 2.75
CA TRP A 282 3.79 -17.91 2.20
C TRP A 282 5.25 -18.37 2.31
N GLU A 283 6.12 -17.73 1.54
CA GLU A 283 7.57 -17.91 1.68
C GLU A 283 8.11 -17.15 2.90
N PRO A 284 9.07 -17.71 3.65
CA PRO A 284 9.62 -17.03 4.83
C PRO A 284 10.32 -15.73 4.43
N PHE A 285 10.15 -14.69 5.24
CA PHE A 285 10.90 -13.46 5.12
C PHE A 285 12.40 -13.73 5.35
N LYS A 286 13.26 -13.07 4.56
CA LYS A 286 14.71 -13.27 4.59
C LYS A 286 15.49 -12.10 5.19
N GLY A 287 14.83 -10.99 5.53
CA GLY A 287 15.50 -9.80 6.06
C GLY A 287 15.81 -9.92 7.56
N SER A 288 16.77 -9.12 8.01
CA SER A 288 17.42 -9.25 9.33
C SER A 288 16.67 -8.62 10.50
N PHE A 289 15.69 -7.75 10.24
CA PHE A 289 15.05 -6.91 11.27
C PHE A 289 13.59 -7.28 11.52
N PHE A 290 13.21 -8.53 11.26
CA PHE A 290 11.84 -9.02 11.45
C PHE A 290 11.32 -8.80 12.87
N ASP A 291 10.07 -8.35 13.00
CA ASP A 291 9.31 -8.35 14.26
C ASP A 291 8.11 -9.29 14.16
N TYR A 292 7.26 -9.13 13.14
CA TYR A 292 6.10 -10.01 12.94
C TYR A 292 5.53 -9.97 11.52
N TYR A 293 4.72 -10.97 11.20
CA TYR A 293 3.76 -10.93 10.11
C TYR A 293 2.41 -10.40 10.61
N GLU A 294 1.84 -9.42 9.92
CA GLU A 294 0.43 -9.01 10.06
C GLU A 294 -0.38 -9.68 8.96
N ILE A 295 -1.41 -10.43 9.35
CA ILE A 295 -2.37 -11.03 8.43
C ILE A 295 -3.64 -10.20 8.47
N SER A 296 -4.06 -9.72 7.31
CA SER A 296 -5.29 -8.98 7.15
C SER A 296 -6.13 -9.49 5.98
N VAL A 297 -7.39 -9.07 5.96
CA VAL A 297 -8.34 -9.41 4.90
C VAL A 297 -9.10 -8.19 4.44
N SER A 298 -9.33 -8.09 3.12
CA SER A 298 -10.03 -6.98 2.48
C SER A 298 -11.04 -7.44 1.42
N ASN A 299 -11.95 -6.54 1.05
CA ASN A 299 -12.93 -6.74 -0.01
C ASN A 299 -12.46 -6.26 -1.39
N ILE A 300 -11.28 -5.66 -1.50
CA ILE A 300 -10.79 -5.06 -2.74
C ILE A 300 -9.78 -5.99 -3.41
N ASP A 301 -9.83 -6.05 -4.74
CA ASP A 301 -8.91 -6.86 -5.54
C ASP A 301 -7.44 -6.40 -5.36
N PRO A 302 -6.47 -7.33 -5.52
CA PRO A 302 -5.05 -7.03 -5.32
C PRO A 302 -4.57 -5.84 -6.15
N GLY A 303 -3.75 -4.97 -5.54
CA GLY A 303 -3.16 -3.80 -6.20
C GLY A 303 -4.11 -2.64 -6.56
N ILE A 304 -5.39 -2.69 -6.19
CA ILE A 304 -6.39 -1.67 -6.56
C ILE A 304 -6.89 -0.93 -5.32
N THR A 305 -6.91 0.41 -5.31
CA THR A 305 -7.64 1.19 -4.29
C THR A 305 -9.05 1.56 -4.77
N GLY A 306 -9.99 1.73 -3.85
CA GLY A 306 -11.36 2.03 -4.25
C GLY A 306 -12.25 2.54 -3.13
N TYR A 307 -13.33 3.21 -3.53
CA TYR A 307 -14.41 3.57 -2.61
C TYR A 307 -15.03 2.31 -2.00
N GLY A 308 -15.28 2.31 -0.69
CA GLY A 308 -15.83 1.16 0.03
C GLY A 308 -14.81 0.08 0.38
N GLU A 309 -13.52 0.42 0.39
CA GLU A 309 -12.47 -0.44 0.92
C GLU A 309 -12.66 -0.71 2.41
N HIS A 310 -12.51 -1.98 2.77
CA HIS A 310 -12.51 -2.46 4.14
C HIS A 310 -11.29 -3.33 4.36
N HIS A 311 -10.61 -3.11 5.47
CA HIS A 311 -9.44 -3.87 5.87
C HIS A 311 -9.63 -4.33 7.31
N PHE A 312 -9.41 -5.61 7.56
CA PHE A 312 -9.53 -6.19 8.90
C PHE A 312 -8.27 -6.97 9.21
N VAL A 313 -7.58 -6.63 10.31
CA VAL A 313 -6.48 -7.44 10.83
C VAL A 313 -7.07 -8.66 11.53
N ILE A 314 -6.61 -9.85 11.16
CA ILE A 314 -7.15 -11.12 11.67
C ILE A 314 -6.12 -11.96 12.44
N GLY A 315 -4.84 -11.58 12.37
CA GLY A 315 -3.80 -12.30 13.09
C GLY A 315 -2.45 -11.60 13.03
N ARG A 316 -1.60 -11.94 14.02
CA ARG A 316 -0.18 -11.61 14.09
C ARG A 316 0.60 -12.90 14.31
N VAL A 317 1.74 -13.05 13.64
CA VAL A 317 2.66 -14.18 13.80
C VAL A 317 4.05 -13.62 14.04
N ASP A 318 4.63 -13.91 15.21
CA ASP A 318 5.91 -13.38 15.72
C ASP A 318 7.11 -14.29 15.46
N ASP A 319 6.90 -15.46 14.84
CA ASP A 319 7.99 -16.34 14.39
C ASP A 319 8.22 -16.18 12.88
N ILE A 320 9.41 -15.68 12.52
CA ILE A 320 9.87 -15.51 11.13
C ILE A 320 9.79 -16.81 10.32
N ASN A 321 9.94 -17.97 10.97
CA ASN A 321 9.96 -19.28 10.32
C ASN A 321 8.57 -19.86 10.08
N THR A 322 7.52 -19.27 10.66
CA THR A 322 6.15 -19.68 10.40
C THR A 322 5.74 -19.27 8.98
N LYS A 323 5.19 -20.24 8.24
CA LYS A 323 4.85 -20.11 6.80
C LYS A 323 3.36 -20.26 6.52
N THR A 324 2.56 -20.43 7.56
CA THR A 324 1.15 -20.80 7.44
C THR A 324 0.31 -20.11 8.50
N PHE A 325 -0.90 -19.70 8.14
CA PHE A 325 -1.91 -19.18 9.07
C PHE A 325 -3.27 -19.74 8.66
N THR A 326 -4.04 -20.28 9.61
CA THR A 326 -5.40 -20.76 9.33
C THR A 326 -6.40 -19.79 9.93
N ASP A 327 -7.12 -19.10 9.04
CA ASP A 327 -8.31 -18.35 9.39
C ASP A 327 -9.47 -19.34 9.63
N ASN A 328 -9.79 -19.59 10.89
CA ASN A 328 -10.89 -20.47 11.31
C ASN A 328 -12.25 -19.76 11.30
N ASN A 329 -12.27 -18.46 11.01
CA ASN A 329 -13.50 -17.69 10.87
C ASN A 329 -13.43 -16.71 9.69
N PRO A 330 -13.32 -17.22 8.44
CA PRO A 330 -13.26 -16.38 7.24
C PRO A 330 -14.37 -15.33 7.20
N PRO A 331 -14.14 -14.17 6.57
CA PRO A 331 -15.11 -13.08 6.62
C PRO A 331 -16.45 -13.43 5.96
N TYR A 332 -17.50 -12.68 6.33
CA TYR A 332 -18.84 -12.82 5.78
C TYR A 332 -19.01 -12.02 4.46
N PHE A 333 -18.07 -12.18 3.54
CA PHE A 333 -18.21 -11.70 2.17
C PHE A 333 -17.50 -12.63 1.19
N SER A 334 -17.99 -12.67 -0.05
CA SER A 334 -17.43 -13.50 -1.11
C SER A 334 -16.04 -13.03 -1.51
N ASN A 335 -15.21 -13.95 -1.96
CA ASN A 335 -13.91 -13.70 -2.57
C ASN A 335 -13.00 -12.74 -1.79
N PRO A 336 -12.69 -13.05 -0.51
CA PRO A 336 -11.80 -12.23 0.29
C PRO A 336 -10.39 -12.18 -0.28
N VAL A 337 -9.74 -11.04 -0.07
CA VAL A 337 -8.33 -10.83 -0.42
C VAL A 337 -7.52 -10.76 0.87
N TYR A 338 -6.65 -11.72 1.07
CA TYR A 338 -5.77 -11.74 2.24
C TYR A 338 -4.44 -11.08 1.91
N THR A 339 -3.96 -10.25 2.83
CA THR A 339 -2.66 -9.58 2.74
C THR A 339 -1.80 -10.04 3.89
N ILE A 340 -0.53 -10.34 3.62
CA ILE A 340 0.46 -10.66 4.66
C ILE A 340 1.57 -9.63 4.58
N LYS A 341 1.65 -8.77 5.58
CA LYS A 341 2.71 -7.76 5.67
C LYS A 341 3.78 -8.23 6.62
N VAL A 342 5.02 -7.88 6.31
CA VAL A 342 6.13 -8.01 7.26
C VAL A 342 6.31 -6.67 7.95
N TYR A 343 6.37 -6.71 9.28
CA TYR A 343 6.76 -5.60 10.13
C TYR A 343 8.17 -5.86 10.66
N THR A 344 8.97 -4.79 10.75
CA THR A 344 10.28 -4.83 11.38
C THR A 344 10.26 -4.29 12.79
N ILE A 345 11.36 -4.48 13.53
CA ILE A 345 11.59 -3.89 14.85
C ILE A 345 11.59 -2.34 14.81
N PHE A 346 11.62 -1.72 13.62
CA PHE A 346 11.55 -0.27 13.43
C PHE A 346 10.15 0.24 13.08
N GLU A 347 9.13 -0.62 13.20
CA GLU A 347 7.74 -0.33 12.79
C GLU A 347 7.56 -0.03 11.30
N THR A 348 8.59 -0.30 10.47
CA THR A 348 8.46 -0.26 9.01
C THR A 348 7.81 -1.52 8.49
N THR A 349 7.15 -1.40 7.34
CA THR A 349 6.35 -2.49 6.77
C THR A 349 6.59 -2.65 5.29
N THR A 350 6.31 -3.85 4.77
CA THR A 350 6.18 -4.06 3.33
C THR A 350 5.25 -3.02 2.73
N GLN A 351 5.63 -2.42 1.60
CA GLN A 351 4.80 -1.42 0.95
C GLN A 351 3.35 -1.88 0.81
N TYR A 352 2.43 -0.97 1.10
CA TYR A 352 1.00 -1.21 0.98
C TYR A 352 0.69 -1.66 -0.45
N ARG A 353 0.15 -2.88 -0.60
CA ARG A 353 -0.33 -3.48 -1.86
C ARG A 353 0.74 -3.95 -2.85
N SER A 354 1.76 -4.64 -2.37
CA SER A 354 2.52 -5.51 -3.27
C SER A 354 1.63 -6.66 -3.73
N ILE A 355 1.45 -6.83 -5.04
CA ILE A 355 0.69 -7.95 -5.62
C ILE A 355 1.25 -9.30 -5.14
N ALA A 356 2.54 -9.36 -4.82
CA ALA A 356 3.18 -10.56 -4.29
C ALA A 356 2.67 -10.95 -2.89
N SER A 357 2.29 -9.96 -2.08
CA SER A 357 1.86 -10.16 -0.70
C SER A 357 0.34 -10.14 -0.53
N GLU A 358 -0.43 -10.29 -1.62
CA GLU A 358 -1.89 -10.31 -1.63
C GLU A 358 -2.42 -11.53 -2.40
N VAL A 359 -3.44 -12.20 -1.86
CA VAL A 359 -4.08 -13.33 -2.55
C VAL A 359 -5.60 -13.25 -2.46
N LYS A 360 -6.26 -13.30 -3.63
CA LYS A 360 -7.71 -13.44 -3.73
C LYS A 360 -8.08 -14.91 -3.58
N VAL A 361 -8.96 -15.21 -2.65
CA VAL A 361 -9.39 -16.58 -2.35
C VAL A 361 -10.78 -16.80 -2.90
N ASN A 362 -10.98 -17.84 -3.72
CA ASN A 362 -12.33 -18.22 -4.16
C ASN A 362 -13.07 -18.89 -2.99
N PHE A 363 -13.79 -18.09 -2.21
CA PHE A 363 -14.51 -18.52 -1.02
C PHE A 363 -15.80 -17.71 -0.84
N LYS A 364 -16.88 -18.38 -0.46
CA LYS A 364 -18.14 -17.77 -0.06
C LYS A 364 -18.80 -18.69 0.96
N ARG A 365 -19.13 -18.18 2.14
CA ARG A 365 -19.94 -18.93 3.12
C ARG A 365 -21.29 -19.28 2.51
N GLU A 366 -21.81 -20.47 2.82
CA GLU A 366 -23.08 -20.96 2.26
C GLU A 366 -24.27 -20.04 2.55
N ASN A 367 -24.26 -19.36 3.70
CA ASN A 367 -25.34 -18.47 4.11
C ASN A 367 -25.25 -17.05 3.51
N ILE A 368 -24.18 -16.71 2.79
CA ILE A 368 -24.10 -15.44 2.05
C ILE A 368 -25.01 -15.53 0.83
N LEU A 369 -25.94 -14.60 0.75
CA LEU A 369 -26.89 -14.51 -0.34
C LEU A 369 -26.17 -14.23 -1.66
N ASP A 370 -26.72 -14.76 -2.75
CA ASP A 370 -26.26 -14.47 -4.11
C ASP A 370 -26.75 -13.11 -4.63
N VAL A 371 -26.59 -12.07 -3.81
CA VAL A 371 -26.89 -10.67 -4.14
C VAL A 371 -25.80 -9.77 -3.58
N GLU A 372 -25.38 -8.80 -4.38
CA GLU A 372 -24.50 -7.72 -3.94
C GLU A 372 -25.29 -6.54 -3.40
N ARG A 373 -26.48 -6.28 -3.95
CA ARG A 373 -27.39 -5.21 -3.51
C ARG A 373 -28.81 -5.75 -3.39
N ILE A 374 -29.52 -5.30 -2.36
CA ILE A 374 -30.93 -5.59 -2.11
C ILE A 374 -31.74 -4.30 -2.30
N PHE A 375 -32.57 -4.26 -3.33
CA PHE A 375 -33.43 -3.11 -3.64
C PHE A 375 -34.72 -3.11 -2.82
N LYS A 376 -35.32 -4.29 -2.65
CA LYS A 376 -36.55 -4.49 -1.88
C LYS A 376 -36.50 -5.82 -1.16
N TYR A 377 -37.22 -5.89 -0.06
CA TYR A 377 -37.52 -7.12 0.64
C TYR A 377 -38.97 -7.08 1.12
N LEU A 378 -39.50 -8.25 1.44
CA LEU A 378 -40.85 -8.41 1.99
C LEU A 378 -40.87 -9.62 2.92
N VAL A 379 -41.18 -9.38 4.19
CA VAL A 379 -41.39 -10.46 5.16
C VAL A 379 -42.81 -11.00 4.96
N ASP A 380 -42.94 -12.31 4.79
CA ASP A 380 -44.23 -12.97 4.67
C ASP A 380 -44.97 -12.91 6.02
N LYS A 381 -46.25 -12.50 6.01
CA LYS A 381 -47.04 -12.35 7.24
C LYS A 381 -47.60 -13.68 7.76
N ASN A 382 -47.66 -14.70 6.91
CA ASN A 382 -48.33 -15.96 7.18
C ASN A 382 -47.34 -17.12 7.39
N ASN A 383 -46.13 -16.98 6.86
CA ASN A 383 -45.07 -17.98 6.86
C ASN A 383 -43.72 -17.40 7.31
N ASP A 384 -42.79 -18.26 7.71
CA ASP A 384 -41.43 -17.85 8.11
C ASP A 384 -40.48 -17.74 6.90
N PHE A 385 -40.88 -16.97 5.90
CA PHE A 385 -40.07 -16.73 4.70
C PHE A 385 -39.90 -15.22 4.45
N ILE A 386 -38.85 -14.86 3.73
CA ILE A 386 -38.62 -13.50 3.25
C ILE A 386 -38.42 -13.53 1.73
N TYR A 387 -39.05 -12.57 1.04
CA TYR A 387 -38.77 -12.32 -0.37
C TYR A 387 -37.70 -11.24 -0.47
N ILE A 388 -36.66 -11.48 -1.27
CA ILE A 388 -35.53 -10.56 -1.47
C ILE A 388 -35.41 -10.27 -2.95
N TYR A 389 -35.42 -8.99 -3.30
CA TYR A 389 -35.23 -8.51 -4.66
C TYR A 389 -33.92 -7.74 -4.76
N GLY A 390 -32.99 -8.25 -5.55
CA GLY A 390 -31.61 -7.76 -5.60
C GLY A 390 -30.91 -8.05 -6.92
N VAL A 391 -29.64 -7.68 -7.01
CA VAL A 391 -28.78 -7.92 -8.19
C VAL A 391 -27.48 -8.61 -7.77
N ASP A 392 -26.95 -9.46 -8.64
CA ASP A 392 -25.63 -10.07 -8.50
C ASP A 392 -24.50 -9.02 -8.72
N SER A 393 -23.32 -9.26 -8.16
CA SER A 393 -22.13 -8.44 -8.34
C SER A 393 -21.70 -8.45 -9.81
N GLY A 394 -21.46 -7.25 -10.36
CA GLY A 394 -21.01 -7.09 -11.75
C GLY A 394 -22.03 -7.45 -12.84
N SER A 395 -23.29 -7.75 -12.46
CA SER A 395 -24.38 -8.01 -13.39
C SER A 395 -25.48 -6.94 -13.30
N TYR A 396 -26.31 -6.86 -14.35
CA TYR A 396 -27.61 -6.17 -14.35
C TYR A 396 -28.78 -7.16 -14.23
N ASP A 397 -28.51 -8.40 -13.83
CA ASP A 397 -29.51 -9.45 -13.64
C ASP A 397 -30.20 -9.30 -12.28
N TYR A 398 -31.39 -8.70 -12.30
CA TYR A 398 -32.22 -8.55 -11.12
C TYR A 398 -33.03 -9.82 -10.86
N ASN A 399 -32.94 -10.33 -9.64
CA ASN A 399 -33.61 -11.56 -9.22
C ASN A 399 -34.48 -11.33 -8.00
N LEU A 400 -35.69 -11.89 -8.03
CA LEU A 400 -36.56 -12.03 -6.88
C LEU A 400 -36.44 -13.46 -6.35
N MET A 401 -36.00 -13.61 -5.11
CA MET A 401 -35.87 -14.89 -4.43
C MET A 401 -36.81 -14.99 -3.25
N LYS A 402 -37.30 -16.20 -2.99
CA LYS A 402 -37.98 -16.58 -1.75
C LYS A 402 -36.97 -17.34 -0.90
N TYR A 403 -36.73 -16.86 0.30
CA TYR A 403 -35.72 -17.39 1.21
C TYR A 403 -36.37 -17.88 2.50
N ASP A 404 -36.00 -19.09 2.92
CA ASP A 404 -36.50 -19.68 4.15
C ASP A 404 -35.71 -19.25 5.37
N LEU A 405 -36.40 -18.67 6.34
CA LEU A 405 -35.76 -18.14 7.55
C LEU A 405 -35.31 -19.25 8.50
N GLN A 406 -35.96 -20.42 8.44
CA GLN A 406 -35.66 -21.53 9.35
C GLN A 406 -34.47 -22.37 8.85
N SER A 407 -34.47 -22.78 7.58
CA SER A 407 -33.34 -23.52 6.98
C SER A 407 -32.18 -22.61 6.57
N GLY A 408 -32.42 -21.31 6.36
CA GLY A 408 -31.40 -20.39 5.86
C GLY A 408 -31.02 -20.65 4.40
N THR A 409 -31.97 -21.08 3.57
CA THR A 409 -31.72 -21.41 2.16
C THR A 409 -32.75 -20.80 1.22
N PRO A 410 -32.38 -20.50 -0.06
CA PRO A 410 -33.35 -20.13 -1.08
C PRO A 410 -34.31 -21.29 -1.39
N LEU A 411 -35.62 -21.01 -1.40
CA LEU A 411 -36.67 -21.95 -1.79
C LEU A 411 -37.05 -21.85 -3.26
N ALA A 412 -37.03 -20.64 -3.80
CA ALA A 412 -37.44 -20.37 -5.18
C ALA A 412 -36.81 -19.08 -5.72
N ILE A 413 -36.64 -19.02 -7.04
CA ILE A 413 -36.25 -17.82 -7.79
C ILE A 413 -37.35 -17.55 -8.83
N ALA A 414 -37.72 -16.28 -9.00
CA ALA A 414 -38.79 -15.90 -9.89
C ALA A 414 -38.54 -16.37 -11.34
N SER A 415 -39.55 -17.02 -11.95
CA SER A 415 -39.42 -17.58 -13.30
C SER A 415 -39.38 -16.52 -14.40
N LYS A 416 -39.76 -15.28 -14.09
CA LYS A 416 -39.62 -14.09 -14.94
C LYS A 416 -38.84 -13.03 -14.19
N GLN A 417 -37.78 -12.49 -14.82
CA GLN A 417 -36.96 -11.44 -14.24
C GLN A 417 -37.69 -10.08 -14.24
N ILE A 418 -37.35 -9.25 -13.25
CA ILE A 418 -37.86 -7.89 -13.09
C ILE A 418 -36.77 -6.95 -13.61
N ASN A 419 -36.85 -6.51 -14.86
CA ASN A 419 -35.75 -5.78 -15.50
C ASN A 419 -35.70 -4.28 -15.12
N SER A 420 -35.72 -3.93 -13.83
CA SER A 420 -35.48 -2.55 -13.40
C SER A 420 -35.00 -2.41 -11.95
N SER A 421 -33.98 -1.56 -11.73
CA SER A 421 -33.64 -1.04 -10.39
C SER A 421 -34.76 -0.18 -9.80
N ASN A 422 -35.64 0.36 -10.65
CA ASN A 422 -36.71 1.26 -10.29
C ASN A 422 -37.99 0.52 -9.85
N SER A 423 -37.95 -0.80 -9.64
CA SER A 423 -39.08 -1.52 -9.08
C SER A 423 -39.45 -0.92 -7.72
N SER A 424 -40.55 -0.17 -7.69
CA SER A 424 -40.92 0.68 -6.57
C SER A 424 -41.52 -0.13 -5.41
N LEU A 425 -42.05 -1.32 -5.68
CA LEU A 425 -42.93 -2.03 -4.76
C LEU A 425 -42.81 -3.55 -4.86
N LEU A 426 -42.73 -4.19 -3.68
CA LEU A 426 -42.91 -5.62 -3.44
C LEU A 426 -44.02 -5.80 -2.39
N ARG A 427 -45.06 -6.59 -2.72
CA ARG A 427 -46.21 -6.85 -1.82
C ARG A 427 -46.61 -8.32 -1.88
N ASN A 428 -47.17 -8.82 -0.79
CA ASN A 428 -47.87 -10.10 -0.73
C ASN A 428 -49.34 -9.79 -0.48
N VAL A 429 -50.21 -10.46 -1.23
CA VAL A 429 -51.66 -10.27 -1.17
C VAL A 429 -52.37 -11.61 -1.23
N GLN A 430 -53.44 -11.73 -0.45
CA GLN A 430 -54.37 -12.84 -0.55
C GLN A 430 -55.56 -12.40 -1.40
N SER A 431 -55.50 -12.65 -2.71
CA SER A 431 -56.58 -12.33 -3.64
C SER A 431 -57.50 -13.52 -3.85
N ASP A 432 -58.58 -13.31 -4.61
CA ASP A 432 -59.47 -14.39 -5.06
C ASP A 432 -58.72 -15.43 -5.92
N ASN A 433 -57.55 -15.07 -6.46
CA ASN A 433 -56.68 -15.94 -7.26
C ASN A 433 -55.58 -16.63 -6.44
N GLY A 434 -55.71 -16.64 -5.11
CA GLY A 434 -54.77 -17.25 -4.17
C GLY A 434 -53.79 -16.26 -3.54
N ASN A 435 -52.74 -16.80 -2.93
CA ASN A 435 -51.67 -16.00 -2.32
C ASN A 435 -50.66 -15.60 -3.39
N GLU A 436 -50.49 -14.30 -3.63
CA GLU A 436 -49.73 -13.75 -4.74
C GLU A 436 -48.65 -12.79 -4.26
N VAL A 437 -47.50 -12.79 -4.95
CA VAL A 437 -46.44 -11.79 -4.78
C VAL A 437 -46.49 -10.83 -5.96
N LEU A 438 -46.55 -9.54 -5.64
CA LEU A 438 -46.66 -8.46 -6.62
C LEU A 438 -45.35 -7.70 -6.67
N ALA A 439 -44.83 -7.49 -7.86
CA ALA A 439 -43.69 -6.61 -8.11
C ALA A 439 -44.01 -5.60 -9.20
N VAL A 440 -43.78 -4.32 -8.95
CA VAL A 440 -44.03 -3.27 -9.96
C VAL A 440 -42.81 -3.09 -10.85
N SER A 441 -43.00 -3.05 -12.17
CA SER A 441 -41.94 -2.72 -13.13
C SER A 441 -42.52 -1.94 -14.32
N GLY A 442 -41.99 -0.76 -14.61
CA GLY A 442 -42.38 0.00 -15.81
C GLY A 442 -43.87 0.39 -15.91
N GLY A 443 -44.57 0.55 -14.77
CA GLY A 443 -46.01 0.84 -14.74
C GLY A 443 -46.91 -0.39 -14.82
N GLU A 444 -46.34 -1.60 -14.93
CA GLU A 444 -47.06 -2.86 -14.80
C GLU A 444 -46.85 -3.47 -13.41
N ILE A 445 -47.82 -4.27 -12.95
CA ILE A 445 -47.68 -5.11 -11.76
C ILE A 445 -47.49 -6.54 -12.22
N LEU A 446 -46.28 -7.07 -12.05
CA LEU A 446 -45.97 -8.47 -12.28
C LEU A 446 -46.49 -9.31 -11.10
N VAL A 447 -47.20 -10.37 -11.41
CA VAL A 447 -47.85 -11.25 -10.41
C VAL A 447 -47.21 -12.62 -10.46
N TYR A 448 -46.76 -13.09 -9.30
CA TYR A 448 -46.14 -14.40 -9.10
C TYR A 448 -46.97 -15.23 -8.12
N ASP A 449 -46.96 -16.55 -8.28
CA ASP A 449 -47.42 -17.46 -7.25
C ASP A 449 -46.49 -17.37 -6.04
N SER A 450 -47.05 -17.20 -4.84
CA SER A 450 -46.24 -17.06 -3.62
C SER A 450 -45.52 -18.35 -3.19
N ASN A 451 -45.95 -19.53 -3.68
CA ASN A 451 -45.37 -20.80 -3.29
C ASN A 451 -44.00 -21.03 -3.93
N ASP A 452 -43.91 -20.84 -5.24
CA ASP A 452 -42.74 -21.18 -6.07
C ASP A 452 -42.19 -20.00 -6.89
N LEU A 453 -42.75 -18.80 -6.73
CA LEU A 453 -42.42 -17.61 -7.53
C LEU A 453 -42.57 -17.82 -9.05
N HIS A 454 -43.46 -18.72 -9.47
CA HIS A 454 -43.82 -18.85 -10.88
C HIS A 454 -44.60 -17.61 -11.32
N TYR A 455 -44.12 -16.94 -12.38
CA TYR A 455 -44.83 -15.84 -13.01
C TYR A 455 -46.19 -16.29 -13.53
N LYS A 456 -47.26 -15.63 -13.09
CA LYS A 456 -48.62 -15.91 -13.52
C LYS A 456 -49.00 -15.02 -14.71
N TYR A 457 -48.88 -13.70 -14.54
CA TYR A 457 -49.29 -12.68 -15.52
C TYR A 457 -48.86 -11.26 -15.08
N SER A 458 -49.09 -10.27 -15.93
CA SER A 458 -48.97 -8.85 -15.61
C SER A 458 -50.35 -8.21 -15.49
N LEU A 459 -50.57 -7.39 -14.47
CA LEU A 459 -51.74 -6.51 -14.38
C LEU A 459 -51.37 -5.14 -14.94
N SER A 460 -52.20 -4.66 -15.87
CA SER A 460 -52.13 -3.29 -16.39
C SER A 460 -53.33 -2.50 -15.91
N THR A 461 -53.10 -1.26 -15.47
CA THR A 461 -54.16 -0.33 -15.08
C THR A 461 -54.88 0.28 -16.29
N GLY A 462 -54.30 0.16 -17.50
CA GLY A 462 -54.78 0.83 -18.70
C GLY A 462 -54.61 2.36 -18.68
N ILE A 463 -53.98 2.91 -17.64
CA ILE A 463 -53.75 4.35 -17.46
C ILE A 463 -52.25 4.57 -17.36
N ASN A 464 -51.71 5.50 -18.15
CA ASN A 464 -50.29 5.78 -18.16
C ASN A 464 -49.88 6.65 -16.96
N PHE A 465 -49.46 6.01 -15.87
CA PHE A 465 -48.86 6.67 -14.70
C PHE A 465 -47.85 5.73 -14.01
N LEU A 466 -46.96 6.32 -13.20
CA LEU A 466 -46.07 5.55 -12.34
C LEU A 466 -46.80 5.10 -11.07
N ILE A 467 -46.76 3.79 -10.80
CA ILE A 467 -47.34 3.18 -9.61
C ILE A 467 -46.38 3.39 -8.43
N GLU A 468 -46.83 4.18 -7.46
CA GLU A 468 -46.09 4.51 -6.24
C GLU A 468 -46.34 3.46 -5.14
N ASP A 469 -47.59 3.00 -4.98
CA ASP A 469 -47.96 1.99 -3.99
C ASP A 469 -49.24 1.23 -4.42
N VAL A 470 -49.49 0.06 -3.84
CA VAL A 470 -50.67 -0.78 -4.08
C VAL A 470 -51.17 -1.42 -2.78
N ILE A 471 -52.49 -1.40 -2.56
CA ILE A 471 -53.19 -2.08 -1.46
C ILE A 471 -54.35 -2.89 -2.03
N HIS A 472 -54.60 -4.05 -1.45
CA HIS A 472 -55.75 -4.90 -1.73
C HIS A 472 -56.68 -4.92 -0.50
N PHE A 473 -57.98 -4.76 -0.77
CA PHE A 473 -59.06 -4.88 0.20
C PHE A 473 -59.90 -6.13 -0.10
N LYS A 474 -60.87 -6.41 0.77
CA LYS A 474 -61.88 -7.44 0.52
C LYS A 474 -62.72 -7.12 -0.73
N GLU A 475 -63.52 -8.10 -1.17
CA GLU A 475 -64.34 -8.02 -2.39
C GLU A 475 -63.56 -7.71 -3.68
N ASP A 476 -62.26 -8.03 -3.65
CA ASP A 476 -61.27 -7.82 -4.72
C ASP A 476 -61.19 -6.36 -5.20
N ILE A 477 -61.22 -5.44 -4.23
CA ILE A 477 -61.02 -4.00 -4.45
C ILE A 477 -59.54 -3.66 -4.31
N TRP A 478 -59.00 -2.98 -5.32
CA TRP A 478 -57.59 -2.64 -5.43
C TRP A 478 -57.40 -1.14 -5.43
N MET A 479 -56.52 -0.67 -4.56
CA MET A 479 -56.07 0.72 -4.55
C MET A 479 -54.72 0.81 -5.20
N VAL A 480 -54.58 1.73 -6.14
CA VAL A 480 -53.32 2.03 -6.81
C VAL A 480 -53.02 3.51 -6.65
N LEU A 481 -51.88 3.80 -6.03
CA LEU A 481 -51.43 5.15 -5.76
C LEU A 481 -50.50 5.63 -6.87
N SER A 482 -50.71 6.86 -7.32
CA SER A 482 -49.80 7.60 -8.20
C SER A 482 -49.36 8.90 -7.52
N ASN A 483 -48.45 9.63 -8.16
CA ASN A 483 -47.96 10.93 -7.67
C ASN A 483 -49.02 12.03 -7.54
N SER A 484 -50.22 11.87 -8.10
CA SER A 484 -51.26 12.91 -8.12
C SER A 484 -52.63 12.42 -7.66
N LYS A 485 -52.94 11.15 -7.93
CA LYS A 485 -54.23 10.53 -7.64
C LYS A 485 -54.08 9.17 -7.00
N ILE A 486 -55.10 8.78 -6.27
CA ILE A 486 -55.38 7.39 -5.94
C ILE A 486 -56.51 6.89 -6.84
N TYR A 487 -56.38 5.67 -7.30
CA TYR A 487 -57.35 4.99 -8.15
C TYR A 487 -57.86 3.75 -7.44
N SER A 488 -59.16 3.51 -7.56
CA SER A 488 -59.82 2.30 -7.09
C SER A 488 -60.18 1.45 -8.30
N PHE A 489 -59.79 0.18 -8.26
CA PHE A 489 -60.00 -0.78 -9.32
C PHE A 489 -60.73 -2.01 -8.77
N LYS A 490 -61.55 -2.62 -9.63
CA LYS A 490 -61.96 -4.01 -9.47
C LYS A 490 -61.12 -4.85 -10.41
N ARG A 491 -60.73 -6.03 -9.97
CA ARG A 491 -59.99 -6.97 -10.80
C ARG A 491 -60.90 -8.08 -11.30
N ASP A 492 -60.68 -8.47 -12.55
CA ASP A 492 -61.23 -9.68 -13.15
C ASP A 492 -60.07 -10.40 -13.86
N ASN A 493 -59.60 -11.49 -13.25
CA ASN A 493 -58.39 -12.21 -13.64
C ASN A 493 -57.15 -11.29 -13.83
N GLN A 494 -56.77 -11.01 -15.07
CA GLN A 494 -55.57 -10.23 -15.42
C GLN A 494 -55.87 -8.75 -15.70
N LYS A 495 -57.15 -8.35 -15.63
CA LYS A 495 -57.59 -7.02 -16.03
C LYS A 495 -58.05 -6.21 -14.83
N PHE A 496 -57.51 -5.00 -14.71
CA PHE A 496 -58.09 -3.99 -13.85
C PHE A 496 -59.18 -3.20 -14.58
N THR A 497 -60.31 -3.02 -13.91
CA THR A 497 -61.41 -2.15 -14.32
C THR A 497 -61.51 -1.01 -13.32
N LEU A 498 -61.32 0.22 -13.80
CA LEU A 498 -61.40 1.41 -12.96
C LEU A 498 -62.81 1.57 -12.40
N ILE A 499 -62.92 1.75 -11.08
CA ILE A 499 -64.17 2.06 -10.37
C ILE A 499 -64.28 3.57 -10.18
N ASP A 500 -63.24 4.17 -9.57
CA ASP A 500 -63.25 5.58 -9.16
C ASP A 500 -61.81 6.11 -9.03
N SER A 501 -61.64 7.43 -8.98
CA SER A 501 -60.35 8.09 -8.74
C SER A 501 -60.50 9.39 -7.94
N LYS A 502 -59.51 9.69 -7.11
CA LYS A 502 -59.52 10.89 -6.26
C LYS A 502 -58.13 11.52 -6.17
N ASN A 503 -58.08 12.86 -6.16
CA ASN A 503 -56.85 13.58 -5.80
C ASN A 503 -56.58 13.41 -4.29
N HIS A 504 -55.31 13.26 -3.90
CA HIS A 504 -54.91 13.12 -2.49
C HIS A 504 -54.43 14.45 -1.88
N PHE A 505 -53.33 15.01 -2.39
CA PHE A 505 -52.78 16.31 -2.03
C PHE A 505 -53.16 17.36 -3.09
N THR A 506 -53.26 18.61 -2.66
CA THR A 506 -53.59 19.75 -3.55
C THR A 506 -52.44 20.12 -4.49
N THR A 507 -51.20 19.93 -4.03
CA THR A 507 -49.97 20.06 -4.82
C THR A 507 -49.32 18.69 -4.96
N SER A 508 -49.14 18.23 -6.21
CA SER A 508 -48.35 17.04 -6.50
C SER A 508 -46.90 17.29 -6.09
N GLN A 509 -46.34 16.38 -5.31
CA GLN A 509 -44.91 16.33 -5.05
C GLN A 509 -44.20 15.63 -6.22
N ASN A 510 -42.87 15.72 -6.26
CA ASN A 510 -42.07 14.99 -7.25
C ASN A 510 -42.33 13.47 -7.13
N PHE A 511 -41.93 12.72 -8.17
CA PHE A 511 -41.97 11.25 -8.16
C PHE A 511 -41.21 10.66 -6.96
N ASN A 512 -41.67 9.50 -6.47
CA ASN A 512 -41.14 8.74 -5.33
C ASN A 512 -41.42 9.35 -3.95
N GLY A 513 -41.72 8.47 -2.98
CA GLY A 513 -41.90 8.84 -1.57
C GLY A 513 -43.36 8.84 -1.11
N TYR A 514 -44.30 8.65 -2.04
CA TYR A 514 -45.69 8.35 -1.75
C TYR A 514 -45.83 6.95 -1.16
N ARG A 515 -46.66 6.82 -0.12
CA ARG A 515 -47.01 5.54 0.49
C ARG A 515 -48.46 5.57 0.95
N MET A 516 -49.08 4.41 1.01
CA MET A 516 -50.37 4.27 1.65
C MET A 516 -50.40 3.08 2.60
N VAL A 517 -51.25 3.19 3.61
CA VAL A 517 -51.57 2.12 4.55
C VAL A 517 -53.08 2.05 4.74
N ALA A 518 -53.62 0.84 4.78
CA ALA A 518 -55.00 0.61 5.17
C ALA A 518 -55.08 0.71 6.70
N VAL A 519 -55.75 1.75 7.23
CA VAL A 519 -55.83 2.01 8.67
C VAL A 519 -57.06 1.40 9.33
N ASN A 520 -58.08 1.07 8.54
CA ASN A 520 -59.25 0.25 8.87
C ASN A 520 -59.68 -0.52 7.61
N GLU A 521 -60.82 -1.21 7.65
CA GLU A 521 -61.32 -2.03 6.53
C GLU A 521 -61.52 -1.24 5.23
N TRP A 522 -61.85 0.05 5.29
CA TRP A 522 -62.08 0.88 4.09
C TRP A 522 -61.45 2.28 4.17
N ASP A 523 -60.54 2.48 5.11
CA ASP A 523 -59.86 3.75 5.34
C ASP A 523 -58.42 3.67 4.87
N ILE A 524 -58.00 4.63 4.06
CA ILE A 524 -56.67 4.69 3.46
C ILE A 524 -55.99 5.95 3.97
N LEU A 525 -54.83 5.78 4.59
CA LEU A 525 -53.97 6.89 4.97
C LEU A 525 -52.82 6.99 3.96
N ILE A 526 -52.76 8.11 3.25
CA ILE A 526 -51.75 8.41 2.24
C ILE A 526 -50.77 9.41 2.82
N GLY A 527 -49.48 9.13 2.73
CA GLY A 527 -48.43 10.06 3.15
C GLY A 527 -47.36 10.22 2.08
N HIS A 528 -46.57 11.27 2.23
CA HIS A 528 -45.42 11.56 1.40
C HIS A 528 -44.24 12.01 2.27
N SER A 529 -43.01 11.66 1.88
CA SER A 529 -41.79 11.92 2.68
C SER A 529 -41.50 13.39 2.96
N LYS A 530 -41.99 14.28 2.08
CA LYS A 530 -41.84 15.75 2.18
C LYS A 530 -43.05 16.46 2.78
N GLU A 531 -44.12 15.74 3.10
CA GLU A 531 -45.34 16.32 3.64
C GLU A 531 -45.39 16.18 5.16
N ALA A 532 -45.73 17.28 5.84
CA ALA A 532 -45.89 17.30 7.30
C ALA A 532 -47.19 16.60 7.76
N GLN A 533 -48.11 16.35 6.84
CA GLN A 533 -49.42 15.77 7.09
C GLN A 533 -49.71 14.63 6.11
N SER A 534 -50.55 13.71 6.53
CA SER A 534 -51.08 12.63 5.72
C SER A 534 -52.53 12.95 5.32
N VAL A 535 -53.00 12.32 4.25
CA VAL A 535 -54.37 12.42 3.76
C VAL A 535 -55.13 11.15 4.10
N LEU A 536 -56.24 11.27 4.82
CA LEU A 536 -57.19 10.18 5.03
C LEU A 536 -58.27 10.23 3.94
N LEU A 537 -58.52 9.08 3.32
CA LEU A 537 -59.62 8.85 2.40
C LEU A 537 -60.45 7.65 2.86
N ASN A 538 -61.76 7.75 2.70
CA ASN A 538 -62.69 6.67 2.98
C ASN A 538 -63.24 6.12 1.66
N VAL A 539 -63.26 4.80 1.58
CA VAL A 539 -63.80 4.03 0.47
C VAL A 539 -65.00 3.24 0.98
N ASN A 540 -65.91 2.81 0.11
CA ASN A 540 -66.98 1.87 0.48
C ASN A 540 -66.69 0.47 -0.09
N SER A 541 -67.52 -0.52 0.26
CA SER A 541 -67.36 -1.89 -0.23
C SER A 541 -67.51 -2.07 -1.75
N SER A 542 -68.05 -1.07 -2.44
CA SER A 542 -68.10 -1.01 -3.91
C SER A 542 -66.86 -0.37 -4.53
N GLY A 543 -65.89 0.07 -3.73
CA GLY A 543 -64.67 0.73 -4.18
C GLY A 543 -64.82 2.22 -4.51
N GLN A 544 -65.91 2.89 -4.15
CA GLN A 544 -66.11 4.33 -4.43
C GLN A 544 -65.56 5.20 -3.29
N PHE A 545 -64.98 6.36 -3.63
CA PHE A 545 -64.53 7.34 -2.62
C PHE A 545 -65.72 8.13 -2.09
N ILE A 546 -66.03 7.97 -0.80
CA ILE A 546 -67.25 8.53 -0.18
C ILE A 546 -67.02 9.84 0.59
N SER A 547 -65.77 10.25 0.77
CA SER A 547 -65.40 11.47 1.50
C SER A 547 -64.43 12.35 0.72
N GLN A 548 -64.35 13.62 1.12
CA GLN A 548 -63.26 14.50 0.66
C GLN A 548 -61.97 14.17 1.42
N PRO A 549 -60.79 14.36 0.79
CA PRO A 549 -59.50 14.20 1.44
C PRO A 549 -59.44 14.95 2.77
N GLN A 550 -59.13 14.24 3.86
CA GLN A 550 -58.99 14.84 5.19
C GLN A 550 -57.53 14.87 5.61
N LEU A 551 -56.98 16.04 5.92
CA LEU A 551 -55.63 16.15 6.45
C LEU A 551 -55.57 15.64 7.89
N LYS A 552 -54.56 14.81 8.17
CA LYS A 552 -54.27 14.26 9.49
C LYS A 552 -52.82 14.61 9.88
N PRO A 553 -52.55 14.94 11.16
CA PRO A 553 -51.25 15.40 11.61
C PRO A 553 -50.26 14.24 11.84
N ILE A 554 -50.15 13.34 10.87
CA ILE A 554 -49.18 12.24 10.83
C ILE A 554 -48.27 12.46 9.63
N ALA A 555 -46.98 12.64 9.88
CA ALA A 555 -46.00 12.80 8.80
C ALA A 555 -45.42 11.43 8.41
N PHE A 556 -45.22 11.21 7.11
CA PHE A 556 -44.58 10.00 6.56
C PHE A 556 -43.13 10.27 6.17
N VAL A 557 -42.43 11.08 6.97
CA VAL A 557 -41.02 11.42 6.77
C VAL A 557 -40.20 10.15 6.56
N ALA A 558 -39.46 10.10 5.46
CA ALA A 558 -38.59 9.01 5.07
C ALA A 558 -37.32 9.61 4.46
N ASN A 559 -36.18 8.96 4.68
CA ASN A 559 -34.90 9.26 4.03
C ASN A 559 -34.26 7.96 3.55
N SER A 560 -33.00 7.99 3.11
CA SER A 560 -32.29 6.82 2.56
C SER A 560 -32.23 5.62 3.53
N SER A 561 -32.28 5.86 4.84
CA SER A 561 -32.16 4.82 5.88
C SER A 561 -33.43 4.64 6.73
N SER A 562 -34.50 5.40 6.48
CA SER A 562 -35.69 5.41 7.33
C SER A 562 -36.98 5.35 6.53
N THR A 563 -37.86 4.45 6.95
CA THR A 563 -39.17 4.26 6.33
C THR A 563 -40.23 4.05 7.42
N PRO A 564 -41.39 4.72 7.35
CA PRO A 564 -42.46 4.49 8.32
C PRO A 564 -42.88 3.03 8.37
N LEU A 565 -43.07 2.50 9.58
CA LEU A 565 -43.53 1.14 9.83
C LEU A 565 -44.95 1.19 10.37
N TYR A 566 -45.87 0.46 9.75
CA TYR A 566 -47.27 0.39 10.19
C TYR A 566 -47.59 -0.99 10.76
N ASN A 567 -48.18 -1.01 11.95
CA ASN A 567 -48.70 -2.21 12.58
C ASN A 567 -50.23 -2.17 12.58
N SER A 568 -50.85 -3.05 11.79
CA SER A 568 -52.31 -3.12 11.66
C SER A 568 -53.02 -3.75 12.87
N ILE A 569 -52.31 -4.51 13.70
CA ILE A 569 -52.88 -5.13 14.91
C ILE A 569 -53.09 -4.07 15.99
N THR A 570 -52.07 -3.25 16.25
CA THR A 570 -52.17 -2.16 17.24
C THR A 570 -52.70 -0.86 16.67
N ASN A 571 -52.81 -0.73 15.34
CA ASN A 571 -53.18 0.50 14.65
C ASN A 571 -52.23 1.65 14.98
N GLU A 572 -50.94 1.34 14.91
CA GLU A 572 -49.86 2.27 15.20
C GLU A 572 -48.95 2.44 13.98
N LEU A 573 -48.53 3.69 13.76
CA LEU A 573 -47.55 4.05 12.76
C LEU A 573 -46.31 4.61 13.46
N LEU A 574 -45.19 3.93 13.28
CA LEU A 574 -43.87 4.36 13.71
C LEU A 574 -43.23 5.19 12.58
N ASN A 575 -43.00 6.48 12.82
CA ASN A 575 -42.15 7.27 11.95
C ASN A 575 -40.70 7.13 12.44
N THR A 576 -39.91 6.35 11.70
CA THR A 576 -38.53 6.00 12.09
C THR A 576 -37.56 7.17 11.98
N ALA A 577 -37.83 8.14 11.10
CA ALA A 577 -36.99 9.33 10.91
C ALA A 577 -37.11 10.31 12.09
N THR A 578 -38.34 10.55 12.55
CA THR A 578 -38.64 11.50 13.64
C THR A 578 -38.69 10.82 15.02
N LYS A 579 -38.55 9.49 15.05
CA LYS A 579 -38.61 8.62 16.23
C LYS A 579 -39.91 8.80 17.05
N ARG A 580 -41.03 8.94 16.34
CA ARG A 580 -42.37 9.18 16.89
C ARG A 580 -43.33 8.06 16.53
N ILE A 581 -44.25 7.76 17.43
CA ILE A 581 -45.30 6.75 17.25
C ILE A 581 -46.65 7.46 17.25
N TYR A 582 -47.47 7.14 16.27
CA TYR A 582 -48.80 7.72 16.07
C TYR A 582 -49.87 6.64 16.13
N SER A 583 -51.01 6.97 16.74
CA SER A 583 -52.24 6.18 16.66
C SER A 583 -52.91 6.48 15.32
N THR A 584 -53.18 5.46 14.51
CA THR A 584 -53.98 5.63 13.29
C THR A 584 -55.48 5.60 13.56
N LYS A 585 -55.90 5.34 14.81
CA LYS A 585 -57.30 5.46 15.25
C LYS A 585 -57.68 6.89 15.62
N THR A 586 -56.82 7.56 16.41
CA THR A 586 -57.05 8.91 16.91
C THR A 586 -56.29 9.98 16.13
N TYR A 587 -55.35 9.57 15.28
CA TYR A 587 -54.48 10.45 14.49
C TYR A 587 -53.60 11.38 15.34
N THR A 588 -53.24 10.93 16.54
CA THR A 588 -52.40 11.67 17.50
C THR A 588 -51.10 10.94 17.78
N GLN A 589 -50.05 11.68 18.11
CA GLN A 589 -48.82 11.10 18.65
C GLN A 589 -49.11 10.44 20.01
N ILE A 590 -48.59 9.23 20.21
CA ILE A 590 -48.73 8.47 21.45
C ILE A 590 -47.43 8.50 22.26
N GLU A 591 -46.30 8.35 21.58
CA GLU A 591 -44.99 8.13 22.21
C GLU A 591 -43.85 8.60 21.30
N SER A 592 -42.69 8.88 21.89
CA SER A 592 -41.41 9.01 21.19
C SER A 592 -40.38 8.05 21.79
N TYR A 593 -39.38 7.67 21.01
CA TYR A 593 -38.28 6.81 21.47
C TYR A 593 -36.92 7.38 21.05
N ASN A 594 -35.87 7.02 21.78
CA ASN A 594 -34.51 7.46 21.47
C ASN A 594 -33.60 6.32 20.98
N LYS A 595 -33.99 5.06 21.22
CA LYS A 595 -33.28 3.85 20.78
C LYS A 595 -34.27 2.83 20.18
N PRO A 596 -33.88 2.08 19.15
CA PRO A 596 -32.62 2.18 18.39
C PRO A 596 -32.47 3.53 17.67
N TYR A 597 -31.24 3.92 17.33
CA TYR A 597 -31.01 5.12 16.51
C TYR A 597 -31.59 4.96 15.11
N THR A 598 -31.38 3.79 14.52
CA THR A 598 -31.97 3.39 13.23
C THR A 598 -32.96 2.26 13.47
N ALA A 599 -34.25 2.61 13.54
CA ALA A 599 -35.33 1.63 13.66
C ALA A 599 -35.73 1.07 12.30
N THR A 600 -35.82 -0.25 12.21
CA THR A 600 -36.10 -0.96 10.96
C THR A 600 -37.24 -1.97 11.07
N GLY A 601 -37.59 -2.41 12.29
CA GLY A 601 -38.65 -3.39 12.51
C GLY A 601 -39.52 -3.11 13.73
N LEU A 602 -40.67 -3.76 13.77
CA LEU A 602 -41.57 -3.83 14.92
C LEU A 602 -41.89 -5.30 15.23
N SER A 603 -42.16 -5.63 16.48
CA SER A 603 -42.80 -6.91 16.80
C SER A 603 -44.24 -6.97 16.30
N ASN A 604 -44.80 -8.18 16.20
CA ASN A 604 -46.18 -8.39 15.76
C ASN A 604 -47.21 -7.58 16.56
N ASN A 605 -46.99 -7.37 17.85
CA ASN A 605 -47.81 -6.53 18.72
C ASN A 605 -47.29 -5.10 18.91
N ALA A 606 -46.33 -4.67 18.09
CA ALA A 606 -45.64 -3.37 18.16
C ALA A 606 -45.00 -3.02 19.51
N ASN A 607 -44.90 -3.94 20.46
CA ASN A 607 -44.30 -3.69 21.77
C ASN A 607 -42.76 -3.60 21.71
N LEU A 608 -42.13 -4.20 20.71
CA LEU A 608 -40.70 -4.12 20.47
C LEU A 608 -40.42 -3.24 19.24
N ILE A 609 -39.45 -2.33 19.38
CA ILE A 609 -38.83 -1.62 18.26
C ILE A 609 -37.47 -2.26 18.01
N LEU A 610 -37.24 -2.68 16.76
CA LEU A 610 -36.06 -3.42 16.34
C LEU A 610 -35.18 -2.51 15.48
N GLY A 611 -33.88 -2.55 15.68
CA GLY A 611 -32.95 -1.75 14.89
C GLY A 611 -31.50 -1.91 15.33
N PHE A 612 -30.70 -0.89 15.07
CA PHE A 612 -29.28 -0.83 15.40
C PHE A 612 -28.86 0.62 15.72
N ASN A 613 -27.69 0.78 16.35
CA ASN A 613 -27.18 2.07 16.81
C ASN A 613 -25.98 2.56 15.98
N THR A 614 -25.97 2.27 14.68
CA THR A 614 -25.08 2.97 13.75
C THR A 614 -25.76 4.27 13.35
N GLU A 615 -25.19 5.39 13.80
CA GLU A 615 -25.52 6.70 13.25
C GLU A 615 -24.90 6.76 11.86
N ILE A 616 -25.74 6.65 10.83
CA ILE A 616 -25.29 6.81 9.45
C ILE A 616 -25.07 8.31 9.24
N THR A 617 -23.93 8.83 9.70
CA THR A 617 -23.42 10.09 9.20
C THR A 617 -22.86 9.82 7.80
N SER A 618 -22.87 10.81 6.91
CA SER A 618 -22.66 10.62 5.47
C SER A 618 -21.28 10.04 5.04
N SER A 619 -20.42 9.63 5.97
CA SER A 619 -19.11 9.04 5.68
C SER A 619 -18.95 7.65 6.27
N TYR A 620 -18.75 6.68 5.39
CA TYR A 620 -18.46 5.28 5.68
C TYR A 620 -17.11 5.03 6.41
N GLN A 621 -16.31 6.08 6.58
CA GLN A 621 -14.90 5.97 6.97
C GLN A 621 -14.68 5.89 8.48
N ASP A 622 -15.67 6.24 9.31
CA ASP A 622 -15.50 6.19 10.76
C ASP A 622 -15.84 4.79 11.30
N GLU A 623 -14.80 4.03 11.65
CA GLU A 623 -14.96 2.68 12.20
C GLU A 623 -15.76 2.68 13.51
N ALA A 624 -15.75 3.78 14.26
CA ALA A 624 -16.40 3.89 15.56
C ALA A 624 -17.93 3.84 15.47
N GLU A 625 -18.52 4.14 14.30
CA GLU A 625 -19.98 4.23 14.14
C GLU A 625 -20.65 2.86 13.85
N PHE A 626 -19.90 1.88 13.34
CA PHE A 626 -20.46 0.57 12.95
C PHE A 626 -20.28 -0.50 14.02
N THR A 627 -21.38 -1.07 14.50
CA THR A 627 -21.35 -2.16 15.49
C THR A 627 -22.08 -3.39 14.96
N LYS A 628 -21.58 -4.58 15.29
CA LYS A 628 -22.24 -5.86 14.99
C LYS A 628 -23.29 -6.20 16.05
N GLN A 629 -24.18 -5.25 16.34
CA GLN A 629 -25.15 -5.37 17.43
C GLN A 629 -26.56 -4.99 16.99
N ALA A 630 -27.49 -5.91 17.21
CA ALA A 630 -28.90 -5.65 17.20
C ALA A 630 -29.34 -4.94 18.48
N VAL A 631 -30.30 -4.04 18.33
CA VAL A 631 -30.88 -3.24 19.41
C VAL A 631 -32.39 -3.49 19.45
N ILE A 632 -32.84 -4.07 20.56
CA ILE A 632 -34.25 -4.41 20.77
C ILE A 632 -34.76 -3.53 21.92
N PHE A 633 -35.61 -2.56 21.59
CA PHE A 633 -36.24 -1.68 22.58
C PHE A 633 -37.64 -2.18 22.94
N ASN A 634 -37.86 -2.48 24.20
CA ASN A 634 -39.16 -2.88 24.73
C ASN A 634 -39.92 -1.65 25.23
N ARG A 635 -41.02 -1.30 24.55
CA ARG A 635 -41.82 -0.10 24.85
C ARG A 635 -42.54 -0.17 26.19
N SER A 636 -42.99 -1.35 26.61
CA SER A 636 -43.70 -1.50 27.89
C SER A 636 -42.77 -1.30 29.09
N SER A 637 -41.59 -1.92 29.06
CA SER A 637 -40.61 -1.85 30.16
C SER A 637 -39.61 -0.69 30.05
N LYS A 638 -39.56 -0.03 28.88
CA LYS A 638 -38.54 0.97 28.51
C LYS A 638 -37.10 0.44 28.56
N THR A 639 -36.91 -0.87 28.43
CA THR A 639 -35.59 -1.50 28.45
C THR A 639 -35.03 -1.68 27.04
N VAL A 640 -33.70 -1.64 26.93
CA VAL A 640 -32.96 -1.93 25.69
C VAL A 640 -32.16 -3.21 25.89
N THR A 641 -32.31 -4.16 24.98
CA THR A 641 -31.48 -5.37 24.90
C THR A 641 -30.56 -5.26 23.70
N LEU A 642 -29.27 -5.51 23.91
CA LEU A 642 -28.26 -5.60 22.85
C LEU A 642 -27.97 -7.08 22.56
N LYS A 643 -27.82 -7.42 21.29
CA LYS A 643 -27.50 -8.78 20.85
C LYS A 643 -26.39 -8.74 19.80
N ASP A 644 -25.31 -9.46 20.06
CA ASP A 644 -24.20 -9.58 19.11
C ASP A 644 -24.62 -10.40 17.88
N LEU A 645 -24.11 -10.00 16.74
CA LEU A 645 -24.38 -10.57 15.42
C LEU A 645 -23.07 -10.98 14.75
N ASN A 646 -23.15 -11.84 13.73
CA ASN A 646 -21.98 -12.20 12.92
C ASN A 646 -21.57 -11.04 11.99
N GLY A 647 -22.56 -10.29 11.49
CA GLY A 647 -22.38 -9.17 10.57
C GLY A 647 -22.84 -7.84 11.14
N PHE A 648 -22.61 -6.78 10.36
CA PHE A 648 -23.17 -5.46 10.61
C PHE A 648 -24.65 -5.47 10.21
N PRO A 649 -25.59 -5.19 11.12
CA PRO A 649 -27.01 -5.19 10.82
C PRO A 649 -27.36 -4.03 9.89
N VAL A 650 -28.13 -4.32 8.85
CA VAL A 650 -28.64 -3.31 7.91
C VAL A 650 -30.16 -3.21 7.99
N HIS A 651 -30.83 -4.32 8.33
CA HIS A 651 -32.27 -4.35 8.56
C HIS A 651 -32.63 -5.41 9.61
N LEU A 652 -33.55 -5.12 10.53
CA LEU A 652 -34.10 -6.07 11.48
C LEU A 652 -35.61 -6.20 11.31
N PHE A 653 -36.11 -7.41 11.48
CA PHE A 653 -37.53 -7.71 11.37
C PHE A 653 -37.92 -8.90 12.26
N MET A 654 -39.23 -9.06 12.49
CA MET A 654 -39.80 -10.20 13.17
C MET A 654 -40.51 -11.10 12.15
N SER A 655 -40.28 -12.40 12.26
CA SER A 655 -40.99 -13.42 11.48
C SER A 655 -42.40 -13.68 12.02
N LYS A 656 -43.17 -14.49 11.29
CA LYS A 656 -44.51 -14.89 11.72
C LYS A 656 -44.50 -15.69 13.03
N SER A 657 -43.49 -16.55 13.24
CA SER A 657 -43.32 -17.30 14.51
C SER A 657 -42.89 -16.45 15.70
N GLY A 658 -42.54 -15.18 15.50
CA GLY A 658 -42.10 -14.26 16.55
C GLY A 658 -40.58 -14.23 16.77
N ASP A 659 -39.83 -15.05 16.02
CA ASP A 659 -38.38 -14.97 15.98
C ASP A 659 -37.91 -13.66 15.32
N ILE A 660 -36.85 -13.06 15.85
CA ILE A 660 -36.24 -11.84 15.32
C ILE A 660 -35.07 -12.20 14.43
N TYR A 661 -34.99 -11.57 13.26
CA TYR A 661 -33.93 -11.77 12.28
C TYR A 661 -33.30 -10.43 11.89
N SER A 662 -32.08 -10.52 11.37
CA SER A 662 -31.39 -9.41 10.72
C SER A 662 -30.96 -9.79 9.30
N ILE A 663 -31.19 -8.89 8.35
CA ILE A 663 -30.37 -8.82 7.14
C ILE A 663 -29.09 -8.10 7.53
N SER A 664 -28.02 -8.88 7.66
CA SER A 664 -26.69 -8.42 8.06
C SER A 664 -25.73 -8.48 6.88
N SER A 665 -24.60 -7.80 7.02
CA SER A 665 -23.53 -7.84 6.05
C SER A 665 -22.15 -8.03 6.70
N GLY A 666 -21.26 -8.79 6.07
CA GLY A 666 -19.87 -8.88 6.51
C GLY A 666 -19.06 -7.60 6.29
N LEU A 667 -19.51 -6.76 5.34
CA LEU A 667 -19.05 -5.40 5.13
C LEU A 667 -20.00 -4.45 5.87
N ARG A 668 -19.52 -3.30 6.32
CA ARG A 668 -20.40 -2.30 6.94
C ARG A 668 -21.08 -1.57 5.77
N HIS A 669 -22.39 -1.38 5.83
CA HIS A 669 -23.19 -0.77 4.75
C HIS A 669 -24.10 0.27 5.39
N THR A 670 -24.33 1.39 4.72
CA THR A 670 -25.28 2.39 5.22
C THR A 670 -26.72 2.01 4.89
N ASN A 671 -26.92 1.27 3.80
CA ASN A 671 -28.23 0.79 3.38
C ASN A 671 -28.10 -0.50 2.54
N LEU A 672 -29.23 -1.14 2.27
CA LEU A 672 -29.29 -2.41 1.53
C LEU A 672 -28.88 -2.31 0.05
N GLN A 673 -28.82 -1.11 -0.53
CA GLN A 673 -28.52 -0.85 -1.95
C GLN A 673 -27.06 -0.46 -2.21
N ASP A 674 -26.27 -0.27 -1.16
CA ASP A 674 -24.84 0.00 -1.27
C ASP A 674 -24.12 -1.21 -1.90
N SER A 675 -23.13 -0.93 -2.76
CA SER A 675 -22.28 -1.96 -3.37
C SER A 675 -20.82 -1.63 -3.11
N TYR A 676 -20.09 -2.64 -2.64
CA TYR A 676 -18.64 -2.58 -2.39
C TYR A 676 -17.91 -3.70 -3.13
N GLY A 677 -18.44 -4.11 -4.29
CA GLY A 677 -17.77 -5.02 -5.22
C GLY A 677 -17.74 -6.49 -4.79
N ARG A 678 -18.44 -6.87 -3.71
CA ARG A 678 -18.50 -8.22 -3.14
C ARG A 678 -19.90 -8.53 -2.60
N LYS A 679 -20.35 -9.79 -2.74
CA LYS A 679 -21.54 -10.30 -2.06
C LYS A 679 -21.23 -10.38 -0.56
N SER A 680 -22.00 -9.70 0.27
CA SER A 680 -21.76 -9.69 1.73
C SER A 680 -23.02 -9.84 2.57
N PHE A 681 -24.21 -9.77 1.96
CA PHE A 681 -25.47 -9.85 2.67
C PHE A 681 -25.83 -11.29 3.06
N PHE A 682 -26.38 -11.47 4.25
CA PHE A 682 -26.92 -12.73 4.73
C PHE A 682 -28.05 -12.47 5.73
N VAL A 683 -28.90 -13.48 5.94
CA VAL A 683 -29.97 -13.42 6.94
C VAL A 683 -29.54 -14.24 8.16
N GLU A 684 -29.52 -13.63 9.34
CA GLU A 684 -29.19 -14.31 10.58
C GLU A 684 -30.30 -14.15 11.63
N LYS A 685 -30.57 -15.24 12.36
CA LYS A 685 -31.50 -15.27 13.48
C LYS A 685 -30.84 -14.70 14.73
N ILE A 686 -31.52 -13.76 15.39
CA ILE A 686 -31.04 -13.19 16.65
C ILE A 686 -31.33 -14.18 17.77
N ARG A 687 -30.28 -14.70 18.40
CA ARG A 687 -30.41 -15.69 19.48
C ARG A 687 -31.03 -15.03 20.73
N PRO A 688 -31.90 -15.75 21.48
CA PRO A 688 -32.60 -15.25 22.66
C PRO A 688 -31.71 -14.62 23.72
#